data_AF-E6XCS7-F1
#
_entry.id   AF-E6XCS7-F1
#
_cell.length_a   1.000
_cell.length_b   1.000
_cell.length_c   1.000
_cell.angle_alpha   90.00
_cell.angle_beta   90.00
_cell.angle_gamma   90.00
#
_symmetry.space_group_name_H-M   'P 1'
#
loop_
_entity.id
_entity.type
_entity.pdbx_description
1 polymer ?
#
loop_
_entity_poly.entity_id
_entity_poly.type
_entity_poly.pdbx_seq_one_letter_code
_entity_poly.pdbx_strand_id
1 'polypeptide(L)'
;MIKKYTLLLCFIFLGKYTNAQDNFPSFDKIVHTFFTTYDLRTGQDSDDIRFVKKKEGYYIEEYDYNTNEFGRRALFWNADEKTYKKISFPEDSNLDTQHIEHYLTDYYKERFNTLPFFGYTGWPKDVITFLEEKSNLKEIDYYALGRAYSSSASHLLNNSSAFADTSVQFHLQESGKNQFSEEQLKLYKKYEEKAIENYTILCHKNPNYPTIVGGICNKLHNEYVDVYLNLSIYQNEEEALAFLPEGLYSDFFIDYAKNYLNSVAPNAILFTTGDNDTYPLLYAQAKLKYRQDVTIINTSLLNQSSYVNHLRNDVVMGTPPIKFTLSPETYALEKLDVIIIGNETPSIPFPDLKNILKLLNSNDPTTLYEADKKYAQLPSKQLGIKITNQDTLKVMFKTQYLVQGEILALDIIQANIKNRPVYCAFNEIPILSHYLEVSGFVYKLTGKPQNSIENDSYLAGIDAEKTYSVLINDFKFHKITETHVGTKLSVMIGYASSYKILLNHYYTVGDLKKCKELISKFIEFYAKDLYLQTHYWTMDITEIAYKIGATEDGAILLDYLLKNLEHEQKKNDIDNTPTMALFLKKKIFGEKKEKRLSEEKLEEYFILLSEMSRLNTGNSSLDKRINALQDFYGF
;
A
#
# COMPACT_ATOMS: atom_id res chain seq x y z
N MET A 1 -1.05 -16.49 16.52
CA MET A 1 -2.02 -16.05 15.50
C MET A 1 -2.47 -14.66 15.94
N ILE A 2 -2.31 -13.53 15.26
CA ILE A 2 -2.14 -13.16 13.85
C ILE A 2 -1.20 -11.94 13.84
N LYS A 3 -0.03 -12.02 13.20
CA LYS A 3 0.77 -10.83 12.85
C LYS A 3 0.35 -10.42 11.44
N LYS A 4 -0.67 -9.56 11.34
CA LYS A 4 -1.01 -8.82 10.12
C LYS A 4 -0.26 -7.48 10.03
N TYR A 5 0.91 -7.38 10.67
CA TYR A 5 1.70 -6.16 10.72
C TYR A 5 3.15 -6.47 10.34
N THR A 6 3.38 -6.81 9.07
CA THR A 6 4.65 -6.48 8.41
C THR A 6 4.42 -6.41 6.90
N LEU A 7 4.65 -5.22 6.33
CA LEU A 7 4.59 -4.87 4.90
C LEU A 7 3.20 -4.75 4.26
N LEU A 8 2.39 -3.83 4.79
CA LEU A 8 1.69 -2.89 3.92
C LEU A 8 2.35 -1.51 4.13
N LEU A 9 3.50 -1.28 3.51
CA LEU A 9 3.99 0.09 3.25
C LEU A 9 3.39 0.58 1.92
N CYS A 10 2.10 0.31 1.69
CA CYS A 10 1.28 1.26 0.96
C CYS A 10 0.89 2.30 1.99
N PHE A 11 1.35 3.54 1.82
CA PHE A 11 1.15 4.64 2.75
C PHE A 11 -0.35 4.82 3.07
N ILE A 12 -0.84 4.14 4.12
CA ILE A 12 -2.19 4.37 4.64
C ILE A 12 -2.14 5.71 5.35
N PHE A 13 -2.86 6.68 4.79
CA PHE A 13 -2.91 8.03 5.32
C PHE A 13 -3.76 8.06 6.59
N LEU A 14 -3.15 8.55 7.69
CA LEU A 14 -3.84 8.87 8.94
C LEU A 14 -4.72 10.11 8.73
N GLY A 15 -5.89 9.94 8.10
CA GLY A 15 -6.96 10.93 8.12
C GLY A 15 -7.64 10.94 9.50
N LYS A 16 -7.86 12.13 10.08
CA LYS A 16 -8.84 12.27 11.17
C LYS A 16 -10.23 12.10 10.55
N TYR A 17 -10.79 10.89 10.64
CA TYR A 17 -12.14 10.62 10.15
C TYR A 17 -13.16 11.32 11.05
N THR A 18 -13.98 12.18 10.47
CA THR A 18 -15.16 12.75 11.14
C THR A 18 -16.26 11.68 11.21
N ASN A 19 -16.97 11.58 12.33
CA ASN A 19 -18.08 10.65 12.46
C ASN A 19 -19.23 11.03 11.51
N ALA A 20 -19.71 10.09 10.71
CA ALA A 20 -20.85 10.25 9.80
C ALA A 20 -22.17 10.52 10.53
N GLN A 21 -22.23 10.13 11.80
CA GLN A 21 -23.34 10.40 12.69
C GLN A 21 -22.81 11.17 13.90
N ASP A 22 -23.10 12.47 13.96
CA ASP A 22 -22.64 13.38 15.01
C ASP A 22 -23.01 12.90 16.44
N ASN A 23 -24.03 12.05 16.55
CA ASN A 23 -24.51 11.50 17.82
C ASN A 23 -23.83 10.18 18.24
N PHE A 24 -23.00 9.56 17.39
CA PHE A 24 -22.35 8.28 17.70
C PHE A 24 -20.92 8.51 18.23
N PRO A 25 -20.46 7.74 19.24
CA PRO A 25 -19.05 7.68 19.63
C PRO A 25 -18.19 7.23 18.46
N SER A 26 -16.91 7.65 18.42
CA SER A 26 -15.97 7.09 17.46
C SER A 26 -15.78 5.60 17.69
N PHE A 27 -15.43 4.88 16.63
CA PHE A 27 -15.17 3.45 16.70
C PHE A 27 -14.04 3.11 17.68
N ASP A 28 -12.95 3.88 17.70
CA ASP A 28 -11.89 3.77 18.70
C ASP A 28 -12.45 3.79 20.12
N LYS A 29 -13.36 4.73 20.42
CA LYS A 29 -13.98 4.82 21.74
C LYS A 29 -14.85 3.60 22.05
N ILE A 30 -15.60 3.08 21.07
CA ILE A 30 -16.42 1.87 21.24
C ILE A 30 -15.54 0.66 21.57
N VAL A 31 -14.50 0.40 20.77
CA VAL A 31 -13.61 -0.74 20.95
C VAL A 31 -12.88 -0.66 22.29
N HIS A 32 -12.29 0.49 22.61
CA HIS A 32 -11.61 0.67 23.90
C HIS A 32 -12.58 0.50 25.07
N THR A 33 -13.79 1.06 25.00
CA THR A 33 -14.76 0.91 26.10
C THR A 33 -15.17 -0.55 26.28
N PHE A 34 -15.36 -1.29 25.19
CA PHE A 34 -15.67 -2.72 25.26
C PHE A 34 -14.56 -3.51 25.98
N PHE A 35 -13.32 -3.35 25.54
CA PHE A 35 -12.16 -4.08 26.10
C PHE A 35 -11.66 -3.54 27.44
N THR A 36 -12.28 -2.48 28.00
CA THR A 36 -12.09 -2.13 29.42
C THR A 36 -12.95 -2.94 30.38
N THR A 37 -13.97 -3.64 29.88
CA THR A 37 -14.95 -4.36 30.71
C THR A 37 -15.06 -5.84 30.36
N TYR A 38 -14.87 -6.19 29.09
CA TYR A 38 -15.08 -7.53 28.58
C TYR A 38 -13.81 -8.13 27.97
N ASP A 39 -13.66 -9.44 28.13
CA ASP A 39 -12.52 -10.21 27.63
C ASP A 39 -13.00 -11.52 26.99
N LEU A 40 -12.43 -11.85 25.83
CA LEU A 40 -12.84 -13.01 25.02
C LEU A 40 -12.02 -14.27 25.35
N ARG A 41 -11.06 -14.20 26.27
CA ARG A 41 -10.10 -15.29 26.53
C ARG A 41 -10.66 -16.48 27.33
N THR A 42 -11.80 -16.34 28.02
CA THR A 42 -12.41 -17.46 28.78
C THR A 42 -13.95 -17.40 28.78
N GLY A 43 -14.61 -18.55 28.56
CA GLY A 43 -16.05 -18.70 28.77
C GLY A 43 -16.98 -18.23 27.64
N GLN A 44 -16.48 -18.10 26.41
CA GLN A 44 -17.31 -17.90 25.21
C GLN A 44 -17.42 -19.21 24.42
N ASP A 45 -18.58 -19.44 23.84
CA ASP A 45 -18.81 -20.56 22.92
C ASP A 45 -18.25 -20.26 21.50
N SER A 46 -17.84 -19.02 21.23
CA SER A 46 -17.31 -18.53 19.94
C SER A 46 -15.84 -18.14 20.01
N ASP A 47 -15.14 -18.24 18.87
CA ASP A 47 -13.71 -17.91 18.75
C ASP A 47 -13.43 -16.39 18.64
N ASP A 48 -14.43 -15.56 18.30
CA ASP A 48 -14.27 -14.12 18.05
C ASP A 48 -15.60 -13.34 18.23
N ILE A 49 -15.52 -12.01 18.15
CA ILE A 49 -16.66 -11.10 18.06
C ILE A 49 -16.58 -10.21 16.82
N ARG A 50 -17.73 -9.64 16.46
CA ARG A 50 -17.85 -8.58 15.46
C ARG A 50 -18.55 -7.38 16.06
N PHE A 51 -18.02 -6.20 15.74
CA PHE A 51 -18.72 -4.94 15.98
C PHE A 51 -19.72 -4.72 14.85
N VAL A 52 -20.93 -4.28 15.21
CA VAL A 52 -22.02 -4.05 14.26
C VAL A 52 -22.62 -2.67 14.56
N LYS A 53 -22.65 -1.79 13.56
CA LYS A 53 -23.21 -0.44 13.70
C LYS A 53 -24.52 -0.35 12.94
N LYS A 54 -25.62 -0.13 13.66
CA LYS A 54 -26.98 0.04 13.12
C LYS A 54 -27.61 1.33 13.62
N LYS A 55 -28.84 1.61 13.18
CA LYS A 55 -29.62 2.80 13.58
C LYS A 55 -29.78 2.90 15.10
N GLU A 56 -29.99 1.78 15.77
CA GLU A 56 -30.21 1.69 17.22
C GLU A 56 -28.92 1.89 18.04
N GLY A 57 -27.75 1.72 17.42
CA GLY A 57 -26.46 1.88 18.07
C GLY A 57 -25.41 0.84 17.67
N TYR A 58 -24.43 0.62 18.57
CA TYR A 58 -23.38 -0.39 18.39
C TYR A 58 -23.76 -1.68 19.09
N TYR A 59 -23.71 -2.77 18.34
CA TYR A 59 -23.88 -4.13 18.83
C TYR A 59 -22.54 -4.86 18.84
N ILE A 60 -22.43 -5.83 19.73
CA ILE A 60 -21.39 -6.85 19.75
C ILE A 60 -22.06 -8.18 19.41
N GLU A 61 -21.50 -8.89 18.45
CA GLU A 61 -22.01 -10.15 17.95
C GLU A 61 -20.92 -11.22 17.99
N GLU A 62 -21.19 -12.37 18.62
CA GLU A 62 -20.30 -13.54 18.59
C GLU A 62 -20.19 -14.09 17.16
N TYR A 63 -18.97 -14.50 16.77
CA TYR A 63 -18.70 -15.08 15.46
C TYR A 63 -17.77 -16.29 15.58
N ASP A 64 -18.17 -17.40 14.97
CA ASP A 64 -17.38 -18.62 14.91
C ASP A 64 -16.74 -18.77 13.53
N TYR A 65 -15.40 -18.75 13.46
CA TYR A 65 -14.65 -18.90 12.20
C TYR A 65 -14.65 -20.34 11.65
N ASN A 66 -15.03 -21.33 12.45
CA ASN A 66 -15.08 -22.73 12.04
C ASN A 66 -16.40 -23.04 11.35
N THR A 67 -17.50 -22.54 11.89
CA THR A 67 -18.84 -22.75 11.33
C THR A 67 -19.31 -21.61 10.42
N ASN A 68 -18.66 -20.44 10.48
CA ASN A 68 -19.13 -19.18 9.88
C ASN A 68 -20.52 -18.77 10.40
N GLU A 69 -20.88 -19.20 11.61
CA GLU A 69 -22.15 -18.88 12.25
C GLU A 69 -22.02 -17.67 13.18
N PHE A 70 -23.14 -16.96 13.34
CA PHE A 70 -23.26 -15.84 14.26
C PHE A 70 -24.00 -16.30 15.52
N GLY A 71 -23.43 -15.99 16.68
CA GLY A 71 -23.97 -16.35 17.97
C GLY A 71 -24.79 -15.22 18.60
N ARG A 72 -24.55 -14.97 19.89
CA ARG A 72 -25.23 -13.93 20.65
C ARG A 72 -24.93 -12.53 20.08
N ARG A 73 -25.98 -11.73 19.92
CA ARG A 73 -25.89 -10.30 19.61
C ARG A 73 -26.44 -9.46 20.75
N ALA A 74 -25.68 -8.46 21.22
CA ALA A 74 -26.09 -7.56 22.30
C ALA A 74 -25.85 -6.09 21.94
N LEU A 75 -26.82 -5.23 22.26
CA LEU A 75 -26.69 -3.77 22.10
C LEU A 75 -25.76 -3.23 23.20
N PHE A 76 -24.56 -2.81 22.82
CA PHE A 76 -23.53 -2.33 23.75
C PHE A 76 -23.58 -0.82 23.96
N TRP A 77 -23.92 -0.05 22.93
CA TRP A 77 -24.14 1.39 23.04
C TRP A 77 -25.43 1.76 22.33
N ASN A 78 -26.35 2.45 23.01
CA ASN A 78 -27.66 2.82 22.50
C ASN A 78 -27.67 4.27 21.99
N ALA A 79 -28.17 4.48 20.77
CA ALA A 79 -28.16 5.77 20.09
C ALA A 79 -29.18 6.78 20.63
N ASP A 80 -30.36 6.32 21.04
CA ASP A 80 -31.43 7.19 21.56
C ASP A 80 -31.09 7.71 22.97
N GLU A 81 -30.57 6.82 23.82
CA GLU A 81 -30.19 7.14 25.20
C GLU A 81 -28.79 7.75 25.32
N LYS A 82 -27.94 7.55 24.31
CA LYS A 82 -26.52 7.95 24.30
C LYS A 82 -25.68 7.31 25.43
N THR A 83 -26.08 6.12 25.87
CA THR A 83 -25.45 5.40 27.00
C THR A 83 -24.92 4.04 26.58
N TYR A 84 -23.83 3.62 27.23
CA TYR A 84 -23.38 2.23 27.20
C TYR A 84 -24.32 1.35 28.03
N LYS A 85 -24.57 0.14 27.55
CA LYS A 85 -25.37 -0.87 28.21
C LYS A 85 -24.47 -1.99 28.70
N LYS A 86 -24.73 -2.47 29.91
CA LYS A 86 -24.11 -3.71 30.39
C LYS A 86 -24.68 -4.87 29.57
N ILE A 87 -23.79 -5.62 28.93
CA ILE A 87 -24.10 -6.79 28.12
C ILE A 87 -23.59 -8.06 28.80
N SER A 88 -24.16 -9.21 28.43
CA SER A 88 -23.74 -10.51 28.95
C SER A 88 -22.63 -11.10 28.08
N PHE A 89 -21.40 -10.66 28.35
CA PHE A 89 -20.15 -11.21 27.83
C PHE A 89 -19.21 -11.47 29.03
N PRO A 90 -18.22 -12.38 28.92
CA PRO A 90 -17.26 -12.61 30.00
C PRO A 90 -16.51 -11.33 30.38
N GLU A 91 -16.43 -11.10 31.70
CA GLU A 91 -15.80 -9.92 32.28
C GLU A 91 -14.39 -10.30 32.76
N ASP A 92 -13.36 -9.59 32.29
CA ASP A 92 -12.02 -9.55 32.89
C ASP A 92 -11.46 -8.13 32.75
N SER A 93 -10.84 -7.65 33.82
CA SER A 93 -10.25 -6.31 33.93
C SER A 93 -8.84 -6.20 33.32
N ASN A 94 -8.25 -7.31 32.86
CA ASN A 94 -6.90 -7.31 32.29
C ASN A 94 -6.90 -6.91 30.81
N LEU A 95 -6.65 -5.62 30.56
CA LEU A 95 -6.63 -5.01 29.24
C LEU A 95 -5.45 -5.54 28.39
N ASP A 96 -5.75 -6.37 27.39
CA ASP A 96 -4.78 -6.79 26.38
C ASP A 96 -4.78 -5.81 25.20
N THR A 97 -3.78 -4.93 25.15
CA THR A 97 -3.66 -3.95 24.07
C THR A 97 -3.44 -4.59 22.70
N GLN A 98 -2.85 -5.78 22.65
CA GLN A 98 -2.57 -6.47 21.38
C GLN A 98 -3.86 -6.93 20.69
N HIS A 99 -4.89 -7.26 21.47
CA HIS A 99 -6.18 -7.69 20.94
C HIS A 99 -7.02 -6.52 20.43
N ILE A 100 -6.95 -5.35 21.06
CA ILE A 100 -7.59 -4.11 20.58
C ILE A 100 -7.09 -3.71 19.18
N GLU A 101 -5.78 -3.82 18.95
CA GLU A 101 -5.15 -3.51 17.65
C GLU A 101 -5.67 -4.40 16.51
N HIS A 102 -6.24 -5.56 16.81
CA HIS A 102 -6.88 -6.43 15.81
C HIS A 102 -8.13 -5.79 15.21
N TYR A 103 -8.94 -5.11 16.03
CA TYR A 103 -10.19 -4.48 15.59
C TYR A 103 -9.98 -3.04 15.11
N LEU A 104 -8.94 -2.37 15.58
CA LEU A 104 -8.63 -0.98 15.23
C LEU A 104 -7.69 -0.85 14.03
N THR A 105 -7.93 -1.63 12.98
CA THR A 105 -7.26 -1.41 11.69
C THR A 105 -7.78 -0.13 11.02
N ASP A 106 -6.98 0.50 10.16
CA ASP A 106 -7.41 1.70 9.42
C ASP A 106 -8.66 1.44 8.57
N TYR A 107 -8.81 0.22 8.03
CA TYR A 107 -10.01 -0.22 7.34
C TYR A 107 -11.25 -0.13 8.23
N TYR A 108 -11.23 -0.72 9.43
CA TYR A 108 -12.38 -0.69 10.32
C TYR A 108 -12.64 0.71 10.87
N LYS A 109 -11.59 1.46 11.24
CA LYS A 109 -11.73 2.85 11.71
C LYS A 109 -12.41 3.72 10.66
N GLU A 110 -11.95 3.67 9.42
CA GLU A 110 -12.56 4.44 8.35
C GLU A 110 -14.02 4.02 8.14
N ARG A 111 -14.31 2.73 8.03
CA ARG A 111 -15.68 2.24 7.75
C ARG A 111 -16.66 2.60 8.87
N PHE A 112 -16.35 2.29 10.12
CA PHE A 112 -17.26 2.54 11.24
C PHE A 112 -17.44 4.03 11.55
N ASN A 113 -16.43 4.86 11.28
CA ASN A 113 -16.56 6.30 11.49
C ASN A 113 -17.27 6.97 10.31
N THR A 114 -17.02 6.56 9.05
CA THR A 114 -17.55 7.24 7.86
C THR A 114 -18.87 6.70 7.32
N LEU A 115 -19.24 5.46 7.64
CA LEU A 115 -20.53 4.90 7.23
C LEU A 115 -21.56 5.05 8.37
N PRO A 116 -22.83 5.35 8.04
CA PRO A 116 -23.87 5.38 9.06
C PRO A 116 -24.12 3.99 9.63
N PHE A 117 -24.04 2.94 8.81
CA PHE A 117 -24.16 1.54 9.22
C PHE A 117 -23.05 0.69 8.60
N PHE A 118 -22.56 -0.31 9.34
CA PHE A 118 -21.46 -1.18 8.90
C PHE A 118 -21.32 -2.42 9.79
N GLY A 119 -20.59 -3.43 9.31
CA GLY A 119 -20.16 -4.59 10.11
C GLY A 119 -21.11 -5.81 10.06
N TYR A 120 -22.08 -5.83 9.15
CA TYR A 120 -23.05 -6.92 9.02
C TYR A 120 -23.45 -7.14 7.56
N THR A 121 -23.88 -8.36 7.22
CA THR A 121 -24.33 -8.70 5.86
C THR A 121 -25.50 -7.81 5.42
N GLY A 122 -25.38 -7.21 4.23
CA GLY A 122 -26.42 -6.33 3.67
C GLY A 122 -26.36 -4.86 4.10
N TRP A 123 -25.35 -4.46 4.89
CA TRP A 123 -25.16 -3.06 5.29
C TRP A 123 -25.22 -2.04 4.14
N PRO A 124 -24.72 -2.31 2.90
CA PRO A 124 -24.74 -1.29 1.86
C PRO A 124 -26.16 -0.83 1.50
N LYS A 125 -27.12 -1.77 1.48
CA LYS A 125 -28.52 -1.47 1.17
C LYS A 125 -29.16 -0.55 2.21
N ASP A 126 -28.85 -0.77 3.48
CA ASP A 126 -29.36 0.06 4.58
C ASP A 126 -28.76 1.46 4.53
N VAL A 127 -27.47 1.58 4.19
CA VAL A 127 -26.81 2.88 4.01
C VAL A 127 -27.43 3.64 2.83
N ILE A 128 -27.63 2.98 1.69
CA ILE A 128 -28.27 3.59 0.51
C ILE A 128 -29.68 4.08 0.88
N THR A 129 -30.51 3.21 1.46
CA THR A 129 -31.89 3.55 1.84
C THR A 129 -31.92 4.74 2.80
N PHE A 130 -31.09 4.72 3.85
CA PHE A 130 -31.05 5.79 4.85
C PHE A 130 -30.57 7.12 4.31
N LEU A 131 -29.61 7.12 3.39
CA LEU A 131 -29.06 8.35 2.84
C LEU A 131 -29.90 8.92 1.70
N GLU A 132 -30.51 8.09 0.85
CA GLU A 132 -31.40 8.56 -0.23
C GLU A 132 -32.70 9.19 0.27
N GLU A 133 -33.15 8.86 1.49
CA GLU A 133 -34.27 9.53 2.15
C GLU A 133 -33.92 10.94 2.67
N LYS A 134 -32.64 11.30 2.76
CA LYS A 134 -32.23 12.63 3.24
C LYS A 134 -32.35 13.67 2.13
N SER A 135 -32.98 14.80 2.45
CA SER A 135 -33.12 15.92 1.51
C SER A 135 -31.85 16.75 1.30
N ASN A 136 -30.91 16.74 2.26
CA ASN A 136 -29.68 17.54 2.23
C ASN A 136 -28.47 16.70 2.66
N LEU A 137 -27.71 16.21 1.69
CA LEU A 137 -26.51 15.41 1.93
C LEU A 137 -25.29 16.28 2.24
N LYS A 138 -24.57 15.93 3.32
CA LYS A 138 -23.25 16.47 3.66
C LYS A 138 -22.16 15.79 2.82
N GLU A 139 -20.94 16.33 2.83
CA GLU A 139 -19.77 15.74 2.15
C GLU A 139 -19.55 14.26 2.50
N ILE A 140 -19.61 13.93 3.80
CA ILE A 140 -19.49 12.54 4.29
C ILE A 140 -20.62 11.62 3.82
N ASP A 141 -21.82 12.15 3.58
CA ASP A 141 -22.94 11.35 3.09
C ASP A 141 -22.71 10.94 1.63
N TYR A 142 -22.16 11.82 0.78
CA TYR A 142 -21.76 11.46 -0.59
C TYR A 142 -20.66 10.40 -0.60
N TYR A 143 -19.67 10.53 0.30
CA TYR A 143 -18.64 9.51 0.43
C TYR A 143 -19.22 8.15 0.84
N ALA A 144 -20.13 8.15 1.84
CA ALA A 144 -20.80 6.95 2.32
C ALA A 144 -21.70 6.30 1.27
N LEU A 145 -22.46 7.09 0.50
CA LEU A 145 -23.24 6.59 -0.65
C LEU A 145 -22.34 5.97 -1.71
N GLY A 146 -21.26 6.66 -2.10
CA GLY A 146 -20.31 6.12 -3.07
C GLY A 146 -19.71 4.79 -2.61
N ARG A 147 -19.31 4.69 -1.34
CA ARG A 147 -18.81 3.44 -0.74
C ARG A 147 -19.86 2.34 -0.71
N ALA A 148 -21.11 2.65 -0.38
CA ALA A 148 -22.19 1.67 -0.32
C ALA A 148 -22.53 1.13 -1.72
N TYR A 149 -22.56 2.00 -2.73
CA TYR A 149 -22.78 1.60 -4.12
C TYR A 149 -21.60 0.76 -4.68
N SER A 150 -20.37 1.21 -4.46
CA SER A 150 -19.14 0.47 -4.81
C SER A 150 -19.11 -0.93 -4.15
N SER A 151 -19.42 -1.00 -2.86
CA SER A 151 -19.54 -2.28 -2.16
C SER A 151 -20.69 -3.14 -2.68
N SER A 152 -21.82 -2.55 -3.06
CA SER A 152 -22.93 -3.29 -3.67
C SER A 152 -22.53 -3.91 -5.01
N ALA A 153 -21.76 -3.20 -5.84
CA ALA A 153 -21.23 -3.73 -7.10
C ALA A 153 -20.22 -4.86 -6.86
N SER A 154 -19.23 -4.65 -5.99
CA SER A 154 -18.24 -5.66 -5.62
C SER A 154 -18.89 -6.92 -5.03
N HIS A 155 -19.92 -6.76 -4.19
CA HIS A 155 -20.66 -7.87 -3.58
C HIS A 155 -21.41 -8.72 -4.58
N LEU A 156 -21.72 -8.23 -5.79
CA LEU A 156 -22.28 -9.06 -6.86
C LEU A 156 -21.24 -10.04 -7.43
N LEU A 157 -19.94 -9.72 -7.34
CA LEU A 157 -18.86 -10.47 -7.98
C LEU A 157 -18.18 -11.45 -7.01
N ASN A 158 -17.87 -11.00 -5.79
CA ASN A 158 -17.18 -11.81 -4.78
C ASN A 158 -17.39 -11.25 -3.34
N ASN A 159 -16.88 -11.96 -2.33
CA ASN A 159 -16.97 -11.58 -0.91
C ASN A 159 -15.64 -11.04 -0.33
N SER A 160 -14.82 -10.35 -1.13
CA SER A 160 -13.47 -9.92 -0.70
C SER A 160 -13.45 -8.90 0.45
N SER A 161 -14.55 -8.17 0.70
CA SER A 161 -14.62 -7.15 1.75
C SER A 161 -15.16 -7.65 3.10
N ALA A 162 -15.49 -8.95 3.19
CA ALA A 162 -16.46 -9.49 4.13
C ALA A 162 -17.86 -8.84 4.00
N PHE A 163 -18.88 -9.49 4.57
CA PHE A 163 -20.27 -9.00 4.64
C PHE A 163 -21.05 -8.95 3.31
N ALA A 164 -20.57 -9.58 2.24
CA ALA A 164 -21.39 -9.75 1.05
C ALA A 164 -22.59 -10.66 1.35
N ASP A 165 -23.75 -10.29 0.81
CA ASP A 165 -24.92 -11.16 0.80
C ASP A 165 -24.78 -12.16 -0.36
N THR A 166 -24.42 -13.40 -0.04
CA THR A 166 -24.17 -14.44 -1.03
C THR A 166 -25.43 -14.84 -1.80
N SER A 167 -26.63 -14.49 -1.31
CA SER A 167 -27.89 -14.80 -2.01
C SER A 167 -28.13 -13.93 -3.26
N VAL A 168 -27.46 -12.78 -3.37
CA VAL A 168 -27.58 -11.87 -4.53
C VAL A 168 -26.35 -11.88 -5.43
N GLN A 169 -25.34 -12.70 -5.10
CA GLN A 169 -24.12 -12.86 -5.89
C GLN A 169 -24.40 -13.48 -7.25
N PHE A 170 -23.67 -13.03 -8.27
CA PHE A 170 -23.71 -13.64 -9.58
C PHE A 170 -23.01 -15.01 -9.54
N HIS A 171 -23.61 -15.99 -10.21
CA HIS A 171 -22.99 -17.30 -10.41
C HIS A 171 -21.99 -17.25 -11.56
N LEU A 172 -20.81 -16.68 -11.29
CA LEU A 172 -19.72 -16.52 -12.24
C LEU A 172 -18.81 -17.75 -12.25
N GLN A 173 -18.22 -18.02 -13.41
CA GLN A 173 -17.18 -19.03 -13.56
C GLN A 173 -15.84 -18.48 -13.06
N GLU A 174 -14.98 -19.39 -12.61
CA GLU A 174 -13.60 -19.08 -12.20
C GLU A 174 -12.76 -18.40 -13.29
N SER A 175 -13.13 -18.58 -14.57
CA SER A 175 -12.48 -17.92 -15.70
C SER A 175 -13.40 -17.85 -16.91
N GLY A 176 -13.10 -16.93 -17.84
CA GLY A 176 -13.83 -16.75 -19.10
C GLY A 176 -14.33 -15.33 -19.30
N LYS A 177 -14.81 -15.06 -20.52
CA LYS A 177 -15.34 -13.76 -20.96
C LYS A 177 -16.85 -13.81 -21.15
N ASN A 178 -17.47 -12.65 -21.16
CA ASN A 178 -18.91 -12.45 -21.35
C ASN A 178 -19.76 -13.24 -20.35
N GLN A 179 -19.36 -13.24 -19.09
CA GLN A 179 -20.03 -14.03 -18.07
C GLN A 179 -21.32 -13.37 -17.55
N PHE A 180 -21.50 -12.06 -17.73
CA PHE A 180 -22.70 -11.38 -17.30
C PHE A 180 -23.83 -11.56 -18.31
N SER A 181 -25.04 -11.87 -17.83
CA SER A 181 -26.27 -11.62 -18.59
C SER A 181 -26.44 -10.12 -18.84
N GLU A 182 -27.30 -9.74 -19.79
CA GLU A 182 -27.59 -8.33 -20.07
C GLU A 182 -28.09 -7.57 -18.81
N GLU A 183 -28.95 -8.21 -18.02
CA GLU A 183 -29.51 -7.70 -16.78
C GLU A 183 -28.47 -7.63 -15.67
N GLN A 184 -27.59 -8.62 -15.56
CA GLN A 184 -26.48 -8.62 -14.61
C GLN A 184 -25.50 -7.49 -14.92
N LEU A 185 -25.11 -7.33 -16.19
CA LEU A 185 -24.26 -6.24 -16.64
C LEU A 185 -24.91 -4.89 -16.35
N LYS A 186 -26.20 -4.72 -16.67
CA LYS A 186 -26.95 -3.49 -16.39
C LYS A 186 -27.01 -3.17 -14.90
N LEU A 187 -27.23 -4.18 -14.05
CA LEU A 187 -27.27 -4.00 -12.59
C LEU A 187 -25.90 -3.61 -12.04
N TYR A 188 -24.85 -4.32 -12.46
CA TYR A 188 -23.47 -4.03 -12.07
C TYR A 188 -23.09 -2.59 -12.46
N LYS A 189 -23.26 -2.23 -13.74
CA LYS A 189 -22.99 -0.88 -14.27
C LYS A 189 -23.78 0.18 -13.50
N LYS A 190 -25.06 -0.08 -13.18
CA LYS A 190 -25.88 0.87 -12.40
C LYS A 190 -25.28 1.18 -11.03
N TYR A 191 -24.78 0.19 -10.30
CA TYR A 191 -24.16 0.43 -8.99
C TYR A 191 -22.83 1.18 -9.13
N GLU A 192 -22.01 0.82 -10.10
CA GLU A 192 -20.73 1.52 -10.35
C GLU A 192 -20.93 2.97 -10.78
N GLU A 193 -21.88 3.23 -11.70
CA GLU A 193 -22.25 4.58 -12.12
C GLU A 193 -22.74 5.43 -10.95
N LYS A 194 -23.51 4.84 -10.03
CA LYS A 194 -23.96 5.52 -8.80
C LYS A 194 -22.81 5.80 -7.83
N ALA A 195 -21.84 4.90 -7.72
CA ALA A 195 -20.63 5.13 -6.93
C ALA A 195 -19.83 6.32 -7.50
N ILE A 196 -19.55 6.27 -8.81
CA ILE A 196 -18.86 7.29 -9.58
C ILE A 196 -19.58 8.65 -9.50
N GLU A 197 -20.90 8.69 -9.63
CA GLU A 197 -21.71 9.91 -9.49
C GLU A 197 -21.47 10.58 -8.14
N ASN A 198 -21.56 9.82 -7.05
CA ASN A 198 -21.37 10.33 -5.70
C ASN A 198 -19.94 10.83 -5.45
N TYR A 199 -18.93 10.09 -5.90
CA TYR A 199 -17.54 10.53 -5.79
C TYR A 199 -17.23 11.75 -6.67
N THR A 200 -17.86 11.87 -7.84
CA THR A 200 -17.74 13.03 -8.72
C THR A 200 -18.33 14.27 -8.06
N ILE A 201 -19.53 14.17 -7.48
CA ILE A 201 -20.16 15.27 -6.73
C ILE A 201 -19.25 15.70 -5.57
N LEU A 202 -18.72 14.76 -4.80
CA LEU A 202 -17.85 15.08 -3.68
C LEU A 202 -16.50 15.68 -4.13
N CYS A 203 -15.89 15.15 -5.18
CA CYS A 203 -14.65 15.71 -5.75
C CYS A 203 -14.85 17.16 -6.22
N HIS A 204 -15.99 17.50 -6.82
CA HIS A 204 -16.30 18.89 -7.18
C HIS A 204 -16.60 19.78 -5.97
N LYS A 205 -17.28 19.25 -4.94
CA LYS A 205 -17.62 20.02 -3.72
C LYS A 205 -16.40 20.29 -2.84
N ASN A 206 -15.60 19.26 -2.61
CA ASN A 206 -14.42 19.29 -1.75
C ASN A 206 -13.36 18.34 -2.32
N PRO A 207 -12.52 18.80 -3.27
CA PRO A 207 -11.47 17.98 -3.87
C PRO A 207 -10.43 17.49 -2.85
N ASN A 208 -10.36 18.15 -1.68
CA ASN A 208 -9.47 17.82 -0.58
C ASN A 208 -10.08 16.85 0.43
N TYR A 209 -11.27 16.31 0.19
CA TYR A 209 -11.87 15.34 1.09
C TYR A 209 -10.95 14.10 1.21
N PRO A 210 -10.51 13.73 2.42
CA PRO A 210 -9.53 12.66 2.61
C PRO A 210 -10.18 11.27 2.55
N THR A 211 -9.47 10.32 1.95
CA THR A 211 -9.81 8.90 1.88
C THR A 211 -8.56 8.06 2.19
N ILE A 212 -8.72 6.74 2.38
CA ILE A 212 -7.59 5.83 2.61
C ILE A 212 -6.58 5.78 1.44
N VAL A 213 -7.02 6.12 0.23
CA VAL A 213 -6.19 6.13 -0.99
C VAL A 213 -5.78 7.55 -1.40
N GLY A 214 -5.87 8.53 -0.52
CA GLY A 214 -5.59 9.93 -0.84
C GLY A 214 -6.87 10.75 -1.02
N GLY A 215 -6.91 11.66 -2.00
CA GLY A 215 -8.02 12.59 -2.16
C GLY A 215 -9.23 11.93 -2.78
N ILE A 216 -10.41 12.50 -2.58
CA ILE A 216 -11.62 11.96 -3.18
C ILE A 216 -11.55 11.86 -4.71
N CYS A 217 -10.88 12.80 -5.38
CA CYS A 217 -10.69 12.72 -6.83
C CYS A 217 -9.78 11.54 -7.22
N ASN A 218 -8.75 11.24 -6.42
CA ASN A 218 -7.95 10.03 -6.61
C ASN A 218 -8.77 8.75 -6.37
N LYS A 219 -9.66 8.74 -5.35
CA LYS A 219 -10.59 7.62 -5.14
C LYS A 219 -11.57 7.46 -6.32
N LEU A 220 -12.07 8.57 -6.89
CA LEU A 220 -12.88 8.55 -8.10
C LEU A 220 -12.12 7.94 -9.27
N HIS A 221 -10.87 8.33 -9.49
CA HIS A 221 -10.05 7.76 -10.56
C HIS A 221 -9.83 6.26 -10.35
N ASN A 222 -9.58 5.85 -9.10
CA ASN A 222 -9.44 4.44 -8.77
C ASN A 222 -10.72 3.65 -9.00
N GLU A 223 -11.90 4.24 -8.78
CA GLU A 223 -13.18 3.59 -9.08
C GLU A 223 -13.31 3.25 -10.57
N TYR A 224 -12.99 4.19 -11.47
CA TYR A 224 -13.04 3.94 -12.91
C TYR A 224 -12.12 2.78 -13.33
N VAL A 225 -10.92 2.71 -12.78
CA VAL A 225 -9.95 1.65 -13.13
C VAL A 225 -10.31 0.31 -12.49
N ASP A 226 -10.93 0.30 -11.30
CA ASP A 226 -11.47 -0.90 -10.67
C ASP A 226 -12.59 -1.52 -11.53
N VAL A 227 -13.53 -0.70 -12.01
CA VAL A 227 -14.59 -1.12 -12.94
C VAL A 227 -13.99 -1.69 -14.22
N TYR A 228 -13.00 -1.00 -14.79
CA TYR A 228 -12.27 -1.50 -15.96
C TYR A 228 -11.66 -2.87 -15.70
N LEU A 229 -11.01 -3.06 -14.55
CA LEU A 229 -10.37 -4.33 -14.20
C LEU A 229 -11.41 -5.45 -14.02
N ASN A 230 -12.50 -5.21 -13.30
CA ASN A 230 -13.56 -6.18 -13.09
C ASN A 230 -14.24 -6.58 -14.41
N LEU A 231 -14.58 -5.62 -15.26
CA LEU A 231 -15.11 -5.91 -16.60
C LEU A 231 -14.09 -6.62 -17.48
N SER A 232 -12.81 -6.31 -17.35
CA SER A 232 -11.74 -7.03 -18.04
C SER A 232 -11.64 -8.48 -17.59
N ILE A 233 -11.88 -8.78 -16.31
CA ILE A 233 -11.86 -10.14 -15.77
C ILE A 233 -13.10 -10.92 -16.24
N TYR A 234 -14.30 -10.39 -15.97
CA TYR A 234 -15.55 -11.15 -16.06
C TYR A 234 -16.32 -10.93 -17.37
N GLN A 235 -16.12 -9.81 -18.05
CA GLN A 235 -16.89 -9.44 -19.24
C GLN A 235 -16.02 -9.45 -20.51
N ASN A 236 -15.71 -8.29 -21.11
CA ASN A 236 -14.89 -8.20 -22.32
C ASN A 236 -14.17 -6.85 -22.37
N GLU A 237 -13.13 -6.77 -23.21
CA GLU A 237 -12.28 -5.58 -23.32
C GLU A 237 -13.04 -4.35 -23.85
N GLU A 238 -14.04 -4.53 -24.72
CA GLU A 238 -14.84 -3.43 -25.26
C GLU A 238 -15.65 -2.74 -24.17
N GLU A 239 -16.41 -3.50 -23.38
CA GLU A 239 -17.16 -2.99 -22.23
C GLU A 239 -16.23 -2.38 -21.18
N ALA A 240 -15.09 -3.03 -20.90
CA ALA A 240 -14.12 -2.51 -19.95
C ALA A 240 -13.57 -1.14 -20.41
N LEU A 241 -13.09 -1.04 -21.65
CA LEU A 241 -12.52 0.20 -22.18
C LEU A 241 -13.54 1.34 -22.29
N ALA A 242 -14.82 1.01 -22.54
CA ALA A 242 -15.90 1.99 -22.58
C ALA A 242 -16.09 2.72 -21.23
N PHE A 243 -15.73 2.09 -20.12
CA PHE A 243 -15.77 2.71 -18.79
C PHE A 243 -14.61 3.65 -18.50
N LEU A 244 -13.49 3.60 -19.24
CA LEU A 244 -12.35 4.48 -18.99
C LEU A 244 -12.50 5.82 -19.72
N PRO A 245 -12.76 6.94 -19.01
CA PRO A 245 -12.87 8.24 -19.66
C PRO A 245 -11.51 8.74 -20.15
N GLU A 246 -11.53 9.67 -21.10
CA GLU A 246 -10.33 10.43 -21.46
C GLU A 246 -9.94 11.41 -20.36
N GLY A 247 -8.65 11.68 -20.22
CA GLY A 247 -8.14 12.65 -19.24
C GLY A 247 -8.39 12.26 -17.78
N LEU A 248 -8.59 10.97 -17.48
CA LEU A 248 -8.88 10.49 -16.12
C LEU A 248 -7.78 10.89 -15.12
N TYR A 249 -6.52 10.78 -15.53
CA TYR A 249 -5.38 11.13 -14.71
C TYR A 249 -4.72 12.41 -15.25
N SER A 250 -4.28 13.29 -14.34
CA SER A 250 -3.48 14.46 -14.71
C SER A 250 -2.11 14.07 -15.26
N ASP A 251 -1.46 14.98 -15.99
CA ASP A 251 -0.16 14.73 -16.62
C ASP A 251 0.92 14.25 -15.63
N PHE A 252 0.82 14.66 -14.36
CA PHE A 252 1.68 14.17 -13.28
C PHE A 252 1.57 12.65 -13.09
N PHE A 253 0.35 12.11 -13.02
CA PHE A 253 0.11 10.68 -12.84
C PHE A 253 0.42 9.89 -14.12
N ILE A 254 0.24 10.51 -15.30
CA ILE A 254 0.64 9.91 -16.56
C ILE A 254 2.17 9.81 -16.67
N ASP A 255 2.91 10.85 -16.29
CA ASP A 255 4.37 10.80 -16.20
C ASP A 255 4.83 9.76 -15.18
N TYR A 256 4.16 9.69 -14.03
CA TYR A 256 4.42 8.65 -13.03
C TYR A 256 4.35 7.24 -13.62
N ALA A 257 3.22 6.91 -14.25
CA ALA A 257 3.04 5.63 -14.91
C ALA A 257 4.10 5.36 -15.98
N LYS A 258 4.39 6.34 -16.84
CA LYS A 258 5.38 6.21 -17.92
C LYS A 258 6.80 6.04 -17.40
N ASN A 259 7.19 6.75 -16.35
CA ASN A 259 8.52 6.64 -15.75
C ASN A 259 8.75 5.24 -15.17
N TYR A 260 7.76 4.66 -14.49
CA TYR A 260 7.82 3.29 -13.97
C TYR A 260 7.89 2.27 -15.11
N LEU A 261 7.03 2.42 -16.12
CA LEU A 261 7.03 1.54 -17.29
C LEU A 261 8.34 1.64 -18.09
N ASN A 262 8.95 2.82 -18.24
CA ASN A 262 10.25 2.98 -18.93
C ASN A 262 11.42 2.33 -18.18
N SER A 263 11.25 2.10 -16.88
CA SER A 263 12.25 1.48 -16.03
C SER A 263 12.34 -0.05 -16.24
N VAL A 264 11.26 -0.69 -16.73
CA VAL A 264 11.24 -2.14 -16.97
C VAL A 264 11.66 -2.53 -18.38
N ALA A 265 12.36 -3.66 -18.50
CA ALA A 265 12.72 -4.27 -19.79
C ALA A 265 11.48 -4.73 -20.59
N PRO A 266 11.62 -4.98 -21.92
CA PRO A 266 10.53 -5.52 -22.72
C PRO A 266 10.02 -6.88 -22.23
N ASN A 267 8.73 -7.17 -22.40
CA ASN A 267 8.09 -8.44 -22.00
C ASN A 267 8.19 -8.79 -20.50
N ALA A 268 8.46 -7.78 -19.67
CA ALA A 268 8.63 -7.95 -18.23
C ALA A 268 7.31 -8.24 -17.50
N ILE A 269 7.44 -8.74 -16.27
CA ILE A 269 6.40 -8.78 -15.25
C ILE A 269 6.75 -7.71 -14.21
N LEU A 270 5.80 -6.82 -13.89
CA LEU A 270 5.94 -5.80 -12.86
C LEU A 270 4.94 -6.05 -11.74
N PHE A 271 5.43 -6.40 -10.56
CA PHE A 271 4.63 -6.50 -9.35
C PHE A 271 4.35 -5.11 -8.74
N THR A 272 3.10 -4.92 -8.31
CA THR A 272 2.55 -3.76 -7.58
C THR A 272 1.70 -4.29 -6.42
N THR A 273 1.26 -3.48 -5.45
CA THR A 273 0.44 -3.95 -4.31
C THR A 273 -0.87 -3.19 -4.13
N GLY A 274 -0.96 -1.90 -4.49
CA GLY A 274 -2.13 -1.07 -4.19
C GLY A 274 -2.71 -0.34 -5.40
N ASP A 275 -3.87 0.31 -5.19
CA ASP A 275 -4.56 1.04 -6.25
C ASP A 275 -3.66 2.13 -6.85
N ASN A 276 -2.97 2.90 -6.01
CA ASN A 276 -2.24 4.09 -6.43
C ASN A 276 -0.95 3.78 -7.22
N ASP A 277 -0.35 2.60 -7.01
CA ASP A 277 0.82 2.11 -7.75
C ASP A 277 0.45 1.17 -8.91
N THR A 278 -0.77 0.64 -8.95
CA THR A 278 -1.26 -0.19 -10.07
C THR A 278 -2.06 0.61 -11.11
N TYR A 279 -3.06 1.38 -10.68
CA TYR A 279 -4.12 1.87 -11.56
C TYR A 279 -3.69 2.94 -12.58
N PRO A 280 -2.82 3.91 -12.23
CA PRO A 280 -2.27 4.82 -13.25
C PRO A 280 -1.53 4.08 -14.37
N LEU A 281 -0.85 2.97 -14.03
CA LEU A 281 -0.09 2.17 -14.99
C LEU A 281 -1.06 1.36 -15.88
N LEU A 282 -2.11 0.76 -15.32
CA LEU A 282 -3.16 0.09 -16.10
C LEU A 282 -3.87 1.06 -17.04
N TYR A 283 -4.19 2.27 -16.59
CA TYR A 283 -4.79 3.30 -17.43
C TYR A 283 -3.86 3.69 -18.60
N ALA A 284 -2.56 3.88 -18.34
CA ALA A 284 -1.58 4.17 -19.38
C ALA A 284 -1.49 3.04 -20.44
N GLN A 285 -1.58 1.78 -20.01
CA GLN A 285 -1.62 0.64 -20.93
C GLN A 285 -2.94 0.55 -21.71
N ALA A 286 -4.07 0.62 -21.01
CA ALA A 286 -5.40 0.38 -21.58
C ALA A 286 -5.86 1.53 -22.48
N LYS A 287 -5.79 2.77 -21.98
CA LYS A 287 -6.32 3.97 -22.63
C LYS A 287 -5.29 4.64 -23.53
N LEU A 288 -4.04 4.74 -23.08
CA LEU A 288 -2.97 5.42 -23.84
C LEU A 288 -2.13 4.48 -24.71
N LYS A 289 -2.41 3.17 -24.67
CA LYS A 289 -1.68 2.13 -25.44
C LYS A 289 -0.16 2.18 -25.22
N TYR A 290 0.26 2.52 -24.01
CA TYR A 290 1.67 2.70 -23.65
C TYR A 290 2.25 1.45 -23.00
N ARG A 291 3.38 0.93 -23.50
CA ARG A 291 4.09 -0.24 -22.92
C ARG A 291 3.16 -1.43 -22.62
N GLN A 292 2.29 -1.75 -23.58
CA GLN A 292 1.41 -2.91 -23.56
C GLN A 292 2.14 -4.27 -23.53
N ASP A 293 3.47 -4.26 -23.72
CA ASP A 293 4.33 -5.44 -23.61
C ASP A 293 4.67 -5.84 -22.16
N VAL A 294 4.28 -5.06 -21.15
CA VAL A 294 4.56 -5.34 -19.73
C VAL A 294 3.31 -5.94 -19.07
N THR A 295 3.44 -7.03 -18.34
CA THR A 295 2.33 -7.52 -17.51
C THR A 295 2.43 -6.92 -16.12
N ILE A 296 1.43 -6.13 -15.71
CA ILE A 296 1.33 -5.56 -14.37
C ILE A 296 0.53 -6.53 -13.50
N ILE A 297 1.07 -6.89 -12.35
CA ILE A 297 0.42 -7.80 -11.39
C ILE A 297 0.32 -7.09 -10.04
N ASN A 298 -0.90 -6.78 -9.62
CA ASN A 298 -1.17 -6.38 -8.25
C ASN A 298 -1.18 -7.62 -7.32
N THR A 299 -0.30 -7.65 -6.32
CA THR A 299 -0.14 -8.75 -5.37
C THR A 299 -1.29 -8.86 -4.38
N SER A 300 -1.96 -7.75 -4.03
CA SER A 300 -3.14 -7.78 -3.15
C SER A 300 -4.32 -8.52 -3.77
N LEU A 301 -4.40 -8.51 -5.11
CA LEU A 301 -5.43 -9.21 -5.87
C LEU A 301 -5.11 -10.70 -6.10
N LEU A 302 -3.91 -11.18 -5.81
CA LEU A 302 -3.55 -12.60 -5.97
C LEU A 302 -4.30 -13.54 -5.01
N ASN A 303 -4.99 -12.99 -4.00
CA ASN A 303 -5.89 -13.78 -3.17
C ASN A 303 -7.24 -14.07 -3.86
N GLN A 304 -7.56 -13.41 -4.97
CA GLN A 304 -8.79 -13.63 -5.74
C GLN A 304 -8.51 -14.60 -6.89
N SER A 305 -9.12 -15.78 -6.85
CA SER A 305 -8.93 -16.83 -7.87
C SER A 305 -9.27 -16.36 -9.28
N SER A 306 -10.34 -15.57 -9.43
CA SER A 306 -10.76 -14.98 -10.71
C SER A 306 -9.67 -14.09 -11.33
N TYR A 307 -9.00 -13.26 -10.53
CA TYR A 307 -7.87 -12.44 -10.98
C TYR A 307 -6.66 -13.29 -11.38
N VAL A 308 -6.34 -14.32 -10.59
CA VAL A 308 -5.25 -15.26 -10.90
C VAL A 308 -5.53 -16.02 -12.19
N ASN A 309 -6.78 -16.44 -12.40
CA ASN A 309 -7.21 -17.13 -13.61
C ASN A 309 -7.25 -16.21 -14.83
N HIS A 310 -7.60 -14.93 -14.65
CA HIS A 310 -7.46 -13.90 -15.68
C HIS A 310 -6.01 -13.80 -16.16
N LEU A 311 -5.05 -13.71 -15.23
CA LEU A 311 -3.62 -13.70 -15.56
C LEU A 311 -3.15 -14.98 -16.26
N ARG A 312 -3.71 -16.14 -15.90
CA ARG A 312 -3.34 -17.46 -16.45
C ARG A 312 -3.86 -17.70 -17.86
N ASN A 313 -5.10 -17.32 -18.14
CA ASN A 313 -5.84 -17.78 -19.32
C ASN A 313 -5.90 -16.72 -20.41
N ASP A 314 -5.86 -15.44 -20.04
CA ASP A 314 -6.10 -14.36 -20.98
C ASP A 314 -4.79 -13.72 -21.46
N VAL A 315 -4.85 -13.16 -22.67
CA VAL A 315 -3.88 -12.19 -23.13
C VAL A 315 -4.15 -10.88 -22.39
N VAL A 316 -3.35 -10.59 -21.37
CA VAL A 316 -3.47 -9.36 -20.57
C VAL A 316 -2.75 -8.23 -21.30
N MET A 317 -3.48 -7.22 -21.77
CA MET A 317 -2.94 -6.05 -22.47
C MET A 317 -2.10 -6.36 -23.73
N GLY A 318 -2.24 -7.55 -24.33
CA GLY A 318 -1.39 -7.98 -25.46
C GLY A 318 -0.16 -8.80 -25.06
N THR A 319 0.02 -9.12 -23.76
CA THR A 319 1.10 -9.98 -23.27
C THR A 319 0.71 -11.46 -23.27
N PRO A 320 1.66 -12.39 -23.44
CA PRO A 320 1.39 -13.81 -23.27
C PRO A 320 0.90 -14.11 -21.85
N PRO A 321 -0.02 -15.09 -21.68
CA PRO A 321 -0.52 -15.44 -20.37
C PRO A 321 0.58 -15.81 -19.38
N ILE A 322 0.35 -15.50 -18.10
CA ILE A 322 1.28 -15.79 -17.02
C ILE A 322 1.29 -17.28 -16.72
N LYS A 323 2.49 -17.86 -16.66
CA LYS A 323 2.65 -19.27 -16.31
C LYS A 323 2.54 -19.46 -14.80
N PHE A 324 1.95 -20.57 -14.42
CA PHE A 324 1.86 -21.03 -13.03
C PHE A 324 2.17 -22.53 -12.97
N THR A 325 2.71 -22.97 -11.86
CA THR A 325 2.90 -24.38 -11.52
C THR A 325 1.67 -24.92 -10.79
N LEU A 326 1.05 -24.12 -9.93
CA LEU A 326 -0.17 -24.48 -9.21
C LEU A 326 -1.35 -24.58 -10.17
N SER A 327 -2.27 -25.49 -9.89
CA SER A 327 -3.52 -25.65 -10.66
C SER A 327 -4.66 -24.79 -10.10
N PRO A 328 -5.64 -24.35 -10.92
CA PRO A 328 -6.84 -23.64 -10.45
C PRO A 328 -7.53 -24.31 -9.27
N GLU A 329 -7.62 -25.63 -9.29
CA GLU A 329 -8.23 -26.43 -8.23
C GLU A 329 -7.48 -26.32 -6.90
N THR A 330 -6.16 -26.08 -6.93
CA THR A 330 -5.34 -26.00 -5.72
C THR A 330 -5.56 -24.70 -4.95
N TYR A 331 -5.68 -23.55 -5.65
CA TYR A 331 -5.88 -22.24 -5.02
C TYR A 331 -7.35 -21.78 -4.98
N ALA A 332 -8.29 -22.55 -5.51
CA ALA A 332 -9.73 -22.26 -5.38
C ALA A 332 -10.35 -22.79 -4.08
N LEU A 333 -9.71 -23.74 -3.38
CA LEU A 333 -10.35 -24.55 -2.33
C LEU A 333 -10.12 -24.09 -0.87
N GLU A 334 -9.82 -22.81 -0.61
CA GLU A 334 -9.41 -22.27 0.72
C GLU A 334 -8.16 -22.95 1.35
N LYS A 335 -7.63 -24.00 0.70
CA LYS A 335 -6.47 -24.80 1.15
C LYS A 335 -5.19 -23.98 1.28
N LEU A 336 -5.07 -22.89 0.53
CA LEU A 336 -3.90 -22.02 0.53
C LEU A 336 -4.13 -20.72 1.29
N ASP A 337 -5.30 -20.52 1.92
CA ASP A 337 -5.57 -19.35 2.75
C ASP A 337 -4.50 -19.17 3.81
N VAL A 338 -4.08 -20.29 4.40
CA VAL A 338 -2.93 -20.40 5.29
C VAL A 338 -2.13 -21.64 4.92
N ILE A 339 -0.84 -21.43 4.65
CA ILE A 339 0.14 -22.49 4.39
C ILE A 339 1.10 -22.53 5.56
N ILE A 340 1.10 -23.63 6.32
CA ILE A 340 1.97 -23.77 7.50
C ILE A 340 3.38 -24.11 7.05
N ILE A 341 4.37 -23.44 7.63
CA ILE A 341 5.78 -23.68 7.33
C ILE A 341 6.37 -24.58 8.41
N GLY A 342 6.70 -25.81 8.02
CA GLY A 342 7.36 -26.80 8.85
C GLY A 342 8.80 -26.42 9.21
N ASN A 343 9.33 -27.10 10.23
CA ASN A 343 10.67 -26.89 10.77
C ASN A 343 11.66 -27.97 10.34
N GLU A 344 11.32 -28.78 9.34
CA GLU A 344 12.18 -29.88 8.93
C GLU A 344 13.44 -29.34 8.26
N THR A 345 14.58 -29.89 8.66
CA THR A 345 15.85 -29.67 7.97
C THR A 345 15.83 -30.50 6.69
N PRO A 346 15.84 -29.86 5.51
CA PRO A 346 15.69 -30.59 4.26
C PRO A 346 16.98 -31.38 3.98
N SER A 347 16.85 -32.59 3.42
CA SER A 347 18.01 -33.39 3.02
C SER A 347 18.86 -32.72 1.94
N ILE A 348 18.25 -31.82 1.16
CA ILE A 348 18.91 -30.96 0.17
C ILE A 348 18.68 -29.51 0.61
N PRO A 349 19.74 -28.72 0.90
CA PRO A 349 19.58 -27.31 1.24
C PRO A 349 18.85 -26.53 0.14
N PHE A 350 17.91 -25.66 0.54
CA PHE A 350 17.08 -24.86 -0.38
C PHE A 350 16.40 -25.70 -1.48
N PRO A 351 15.47 -26.60 -1.11
CA PRO A 351 14.73 -27.42 -2.07
C PRO A 351 14.02 -26.56 -3.14
N ASP A 352 14.00 -27.09 -4.38
CA ASP A 352 13.43 -26.39 -5.55
C ASP A 352 11.93 -26.13 -5.35
N LEU A 353 11.54 -24.85 -5.37
CA LEU A 353 10.16 -24.41 -5.21
C LEU A 353 9.23 -25.09 -6.23
N LYS A 354 9.70 -25.35 -7.46
CA LYS A 354 8.87 -26.04 -8.46
C LYS A 354 8.44 -27.44 -8.01
N ASN A 355 9.26 -28.15 -7.26
CA ASN A 355 8.91 -29.47 -6.72
C ASN A 355 7.93 -29.34 -5.57
N ILE A 356 8.12 -28.35 -4.70
CA ILE A 356 7.20 -28.03 -3.60
C ILE A 356 5.80 -27.70 -4.13
N LEU A 357 5.70 -26.84 -5.14
CA LEU A 357 4.42 -26.47 -5.77
C LEU A 357 3.73 -27.68 -6.42
N LYS A 358 4.49 -28.60 -7.02
CA LYS A 358 3.93 -29.86 -7.55
C LYS A 358 3.37 -30.76 -6.46
N LEU A 359 3.99 -30.78 -5.29
CA LEU A 359 3.48 -31.51 -4.12
C LEU A 359 2.17 -30.87 -3.61
N LEU A 360 2.08 -29.54 -3.60
CA LEU A 360 0.83 -28.85 -3.23
C LEU A 360 -0.34 -29.19 -4.19
N ASN A 361 -0.05 -29.47 -5.47
CA ASN A 361 -1.06 -29.93 -6.42
C ASN A 361 -1.55 -31.37 -6.15
N SER A 362 -0.77 -32.23 -5.48
CA SER A 362 -1.05 -33.67 -5.44
C SER A 362 -2.11 -34.11 -4.42
N ASN A 363 -2.74 -33.18 -3.66
CA ASN A 363 -3.68 -33.48 -2.57
C ASN A 363 -3.15 -34.57 -1.60
N ASP A 364 -1.83 -34.70 -1.47
CA ASP A 364 -1.20 -35.74 -0.68
C ASP A 364 -1.43 -35.43 0.81
N PRO A 365 -1.91 -36.39 1.63
CA PRO A 365 -2.09 -36.16 3.07
C PRO A 365 -0.83 -35.66 3.79
N THR A 366 0.37 -35.98 3.30
CA THR A 366 1.64 -35.48 3.87
C THR A 366 1.91 -34.01 3.58
N THR A 367 1.21 -33.44 2.60
CA THR A 367 1.24 -32.00 2.24
C THR A 367 0.09 -31.22 2.89
N LEU A 368 -0.77 -31.91 3.63
CA LEU A 368 -1.91 -31.35 4.33
C LEU A 368 -1.69 -31.46 5.85
N TYR A 369 -1.85 -30.33 6.54
CA TYR A 369 -1.88 -30.27 7.99
C TYR A 369 -3.32 -30.48 8.48
N GLU A 370 -3.52 -31.42 9.41
CA GLU A 370 -4.84 -31.70 10.00
C GLU A 370 -4.90 -31.27 11.48
N ALA A 371 -5.58 -30.15 11.72
CA ALA A 371 -6.23 -29.82 12.98
C ALA A 371 -7.62 -29.29 12.60
N ASP A 372 -8.60 -30.19 12.49
CA ASP A 372 -10.01 -30.00 12.09
C ASP A 372 -10.29 -29.33 10.71
N LYS A 373 -9.33 -28.60 10.14
CA LYS A 373 -9.29 -28.06 8.76
C LYS A 373 -8.01 -28.55 8.06
N LYS A 374 -8.11 -28.87 6.76
CA LYS A 374 -6.98 -29.33 5.93
C LYS A 374 -6.24 -28.13 5.33
N TYR A 375 -5.23 -27.62 6.03
CA TYR A 375 -4.36 -26.56 5.51
C TYR A 375 -3.20 -27.15 4.70
N ALA A 376 -2.67 -26.43 3.73
CA ALA A 376 -1.40 -26.83 3.10
C ALA A 376 -0.22 -26.69 4.06
N GLN A 377 0.78 -27.56 3.93
CA GLN A 377 2.02 -27.52 4.69
C GLN A 377 3.25 -27.57 3.78
N LEU A 378 4.21 -26.69 4.04
CA LEU A 378 5.57 -26.79 3.51
C LEU A 378 6.45 -27.56 4.50
N PRO A 379 7.29 -28.51 4.08
CA PRO A 379 8.11 -29.29 5.01
C PRO A 379 9.20 -28.44 5.69
N SER A 380 9.73 -27.44 4.99
CA SER A 380 10.91 -26.68 5.43
C SER A 380 10.76 -25.17 5.32
N LYS A 381 11.52 -24.46 6.16
CA LYS A 381 11.74 -23.00 6.10
C LYS A 381 12.65 -22.54 4.96
N GLN A 382 13.32 -23.47 4.29
CA GLN A 382 14.25 -23.16 3.20
C GLN A 382 13.60 -23.52 1.87
N LEU A 383 13.74 -22.65 0.87
CA LEU A 383 13.44 -22.97 -0.53
C LEU A 383 14.42 -22.31 -1.49
N GLY A 384 14.53 -22.87 -2.69
CA GLY A 384 15.31 -22.34 -3.80
C GLY A 384 14.43 -22.04 -5.01
N ILE A 385 14.58 -20.85 -5.60
CA ILE A 385 13.94 -20.47 -6.87
C ILE A 385 15.01 -20.44 -7.97
N LYS A 386 14.92 -21.35 -8.93
CA LYS A 386 15.94 -21.46 -9.99
C LYS A 386 15.72 -20.42 -11.08
N ILE A 387 16.69 -19.53 -11.27
CA ILE A 387 16.71 -18.56 -12.38
C ILE A 387 17.40 -19.18 -13.59
N THR A 388 18.60 -19.73 -13.38
CA THR A 388 19.39 -20.43 -14.39
C THR A 388 19.96 -21.73 -13.81
N ASN A 389 20.70 -22.51 -14.61
CA ASN A 389 21.38 -23.70 -14.12
C ASN A 389 22.45 -23.39 -13.05
N GLN A 390 22.93 -22.14 -12.99
CA GLN A 390 23.99 -21.69 -12.09
C GLN A 390 23.51 -20.67 -11.05
N ASP A 391 22.24 -20.24 -11.12
CA ASP A 391 21.73 -19.15 -10.30
C ASP A 391 20.39 -19.54 -9.67
N THR A 392 20.33 -19.43 -8.35
CA THR A 392 19.19 -19.84 -7.53
C THR A 392 19.01 -18.85 -6.41
N LEU A 393 17.81 -18.25 -6.33
CA LEU A 393 17.43 -17.42 -5.20
C LEU A 393 17.19 -18.33 -4.01
N LYS A 394 17.99 -18.17 -2.96
CA LYS A 394 17.88 -18.91 -1.71
C LYS A 394 17.02 -18.12 -0.74
N VAL A 395 15.92 -18.71 -0.32
CA VAL A 395 14.93 -18.10 0.57
C VAL A 395 14.92 -18.81 1.91
N MET A 396 14.84 -18.03 2.97
CA MET A 396 14.66 -18.51 4.34
C MET A 396 13.47 -17.79 4.97
N PHE A 397 12.38 -18.54 5.21
CA PHE A 397 11.20 -18.00 5.86
C PHE A 397 11.47 -17.71 7.33
N LYS A 398 11.17 -16.46 7.72
CA LYS A 398 11.16 -16.03 9.14
C LYS A 398 9.81 -16.27 9.80
N THR A 399 8.74 -16.35 9.00
CA THR A 399 7.37 -16.61 9.45
C THR A 399 7.14 -18.10 9.68
N GLN A 400 6.04 -18.45 10.35
CA GLN A 400 5.58 -19.84 10.50
C GLN A 400 4.46 -20.19 9.51
N TYR A 401 4.02 -19.24 8.69
CA TYR A 401 3.00 -19.44 7.69
C TYR A 401 3.19 -18.48 6.50
N LEU A 402 2.57 -18.83 5.38
CA LEU A 402 2.30 -17.96 4.24
C LEU A 402 0.79 -17.89 3.99
N VAL A 403 0.37 -16.87 3.26
CA VAL A 403 -0.98 -16.78 2.69
C VAL A 403 -0.97 -17.03 1.18
N GLN A 404 -2.14 -17.28 0.61
CA GLN A 404 -2.34 -17.62 -0.81
C GLN A 404 -1.62 -16.66 -1.77
N GLY A 405 -1.81 -15.35 -1.60
CA GLY A 405 -1.18 -14.35 -2.46
C GLY A 405 0.35 -14.41 -2.46
N GLU A 406 0.98 -14.74 -1.31
CA GLU A 406 2.44 -14.84 -1.20
C GLU A 406 2.97 -16.06 -1.98
N ILE A 407 2.35 -17.24 -1.84
CA ILE A 407 2.80 -18.42 -2.57
C ILE A 407 2.55 -18.29 -4.08
N LEU A 408 1.46 -17.65 -4.48
CA LEU A 408 1.15 -17.41 -5.90
C LEU A 408 2.13 -16.42 -6.52
N ALA A 409 2.55 -15.38 -5.81
CA ALA A 409 3.62 -14.49 -6.26
C ALA A 409 4.93 -15.27 -6.50
N LEU A 410 5.30 -16.16 -5.57
CA LEU A 410 6.48 -17.01 -5.71
C LEU A 410 6.35 -18.02 -6.86
N ASP A 411 5.17 -18.59 -7.09
CA ASP A 411 4.89 -19.46 -8.24
C ASP A 411 5.04 -18.71 -9.57
N ILE A 412 4.45 -17.52 -9.69
CA ILE A 412 4.61 -16.67 -10.88
C ILE A 412 6.10 -16.43 -11.17
N ILE A 413 6.88 -16.07 -10.15
CA ILE A 413 8.32 -15.89 -10.31
C ILE A 413 8.97 -17.19 -10.81
N GLN A 414 8.76 -18.30 -10.10
CA GLN A 414 9.36 -19.59 -10.41
C GLN A 414 9.02 -20.09 -11.83
N ALA A 415 7.80 -19.83 -12.30
CA ALA A 415 7.33 -20.27 -13.61
C ALA A 415 7.80 -19.37 -14.76
N ASN A 416 8.12 -18.10 -14.50
CA ASN A 416 8.35 -17.09 -15.55
C ASN A 416 9.76 -16.49 -15.59
N ILE A 417 10.47 -16.37 -14.46
CA ILE A 417 11.72 -15.58 -14.34
C ILE A 417 12.83 -15.97 -15.33
N LYS A 418 12.84 -17.24 -15.77
CA LYS A 418 13.80 -17.73 -16.77
C LYS A 418 13.61 -17.09 -18.15
N ASN A 419 12.39 -16.73 -18.52
CA ASN A 419 12.05 -16.25 -19.86
C ASN A 419 11.54 -14.80 -19.87
N ARG A 420 11.15 -14.27 -18.71
CA ARG A 420 10.59 -12.93 -18.55
C ARG A 420 11.31 -12.23 -17.40
N PRO A 421 11.88 -11.04 -17.61
CA PRO A 421 12.38 -10.21 -16.53
C PRO A 421 11.28 -9.94 -15.50
N VAL A 422 11.60 -10.03 -14.22
CA VAL A 422 10.66 -9.78 -13.12
C VAL A 422 11.13 -8.54 -12.36
N TYR A 423 10.19 -7.63 -12.12
CA TYR A 423 10.39 -6.39 -11.42
C TYR A 423 9.33 -6.19 -10.33
N CYS A 424 9.67 -5.36 -9.36
CA CYS A 424 8.87 -4.89 -8.26
C CYS A 424 8.84 -3.36 -8.33
N ALA A 425 7.67 -2.72 -8.22
CA ALA A 425 7.58 -1.26 -8.17
C ALA A 425 8.19 -0.71 -6.86
N PHE A 426 8.14 -1.51 -5.80
CA PHE A 426 8.82 -1.31 -4.53
C PHE A 426 9.32 -2.65 -3.99
N ASN A 427 8.82 -3.07 -2.83
CA ASN A 427 9.17 -4.33 -2.16
C ASN A 427 7.93 -5.21 -1.99
N GLU A 428 7.21 -5.45 -3.09
CA GLU A 428 5.95 -6.21 -3.13
C GLU A 428 6.11 -7.68 -2.69
N ILE A 429 7.34 -8.21 -2.72
CA ILE A 429 7.67 -9.60 -2.38
C ILE A 429 8.79 -9.59 -1.35
N PRO A 430 8.50 -9.29 -0.07
CA PRO A 430 9.51 -8.93 0.91
C PRO A 430 10.51 -10.06 1.22
N ILE A 431 10.07 -11.31 1.07
CA ILE A 431 10.94 -12.48 1.25
C ILE A 431 12.10 -12.53 0.23
N LEU A 432 12.01 -11.75 -0.85
CA LEU A 432 13.03 -11.63 -1.91
C LEU A 432 13.76 -10.28 -1.90
N SER A 433 13.60 -9.44 -0.87
CA SER A 433 14.20 -8.09 -0.83
C SER A 433 15.70 -8.10 -1.14
N HIS A 434 16.46 -9.06 -0.61
CA HIS A 434 17.91 -9.19 -0.81
C HIS A 434 18.35 -9.56 -2.24
N TYR A 435 17.40 -9.69 -3.17
CA TYR A 435 17.64 -9.94 -4.59
C TYR A 435 17.15 -8.79 -5.48
N LEU A 436 16.72 -7.68 -4.89
CA LEU A 436 16.23 -6.51 -5.59
C LEU A 436 17.38 -5.59 -6.00
N GLU A 437 17.58 -5.42 -7.30
CA GLU A 437 18.53 -4.49 -7.92
C GLU A 437 17.78 -3.25 -8.42
N VAL A 438 18.20 -2.06 -8.01
CA VAL A 438 17.61 -0.80 -8.51
C VAL A 438 17.79 -0.69 -10.01
N SER A 439 16.71 -0.39 -10.74
CA SER A 439 16.70 -0.20 -12.19
C SER A 439 15.72 0.93 -12.53
N GLY A 440 16.22 2.17 -12.62
CA GLY A 440 15.36 3.34 -12.78
C GLY A 440 14.53 3.62 -11.53
N PHE A 441 13.20 3.63 -11.66
CA PHE A 441 12.25 3.82 -10.55
C PHE A 441 11.62 2.52 -10.05
N VAL A 442 12.12 1.36 -10.49
CA VAL A 442 11.65 0.04 -10.08
C VAL A 442 12.84 -0.83 -9.65
N TYR A 443 12.55 -2.04 -9.19
CA TYR A 443 13.53 -2.97 -8.65
C TYR A 443 13.47 -4.28 -9.42
N LYS A 444 14.57 -4.65 -10.07
CA LYS A 444 14.72 -5.90 -10.82
C LYS A 444 15.06 -7.04 -9.87
N LEU A 445 14.36 -8.16 -9.99
CA LEU A 445 14.71 -9.37 -9.27
C LEU A 445 15.86 -10.10 -9.97
N THR A 446 17.01 -10.27 -9.30
CA THR A 446 18.21 -10.91 -9.86
C THR A 446 19.02 -11.65 -8.81
N GLY A 447 19.55 -12.83 -9.16
CA GLY A 447 20.51 -13.56 -8.32
C GLY A 447 21.95 -13.05 -8.45
N LYS A 448 22.19 -12.11 -9.38
CA LYS A 448 23.50 -11.49 -9.64
C LYS A 448 23.33 -9.97 -9.74
N PRO A 449 23.15 -9.27 -8.61
CA PRO A 449 23.06 -7.82 -8.60
C PRO A 449 24.38 -7.18 -9.05
N GLN A 450 24.28 -6.09 -9.80
CA GLN A 450 25.36 -5.19 -10.16
C GLN A 450 25.57 -4.15 -9.06
N ASN A 451 26.80 -3.65 -8.93
CA ASN A 451 27.16 -2.56 -8.00
C ASN A 451 26.54 -2.74 -6.62
N SER A 452 26.91 -3.82 -5.93
CA SER A 452 26.30 -4.23 -4.67
C SER A 452 26.26 -3.08 -3.67
N ILE A 453 25.12 -2.95 -2.99
CA ILE A 453 24.92 -1.95 -1.94
C ILE A 453 25.18 -2.64 -0.60
N GLU A 454 26.26 -2.26 0.07
CA GLU A 454 26.61 -2.84 1.36
C GLU A 454 25.67 -2.34 2.47
N ASN A 455 25.39 -3.21 3.45
CA ASN A 455 24.59 -2.91 4.64
C ASN A 455 23.13 -2.49 4.39
N ASP A 456 22.56 -2.78 3.21
CA ASP A 456 21.14 -2.58 2.94
C ASP A 456 20.34 -3.88 3.12
N SER A 457 19.30 -3.83 3.96
CA SER A 457 18.45 -5.00 4.23
C SER A 457 17.36 -5.23 3.17
N TYR A 458 17.19 -4.30 2.24
CA TYR A 458 16.11 -4.29 1.26
C TYR A 458 16.58 -4.30 -0.18
N LEU A 459 17.84 -3.94 -0.44
CA LEU A 459 18.41 -3.84 -1.78
C LEU A 459 19.71 -4.63 -1.91
N ALA A 460 19.87 -5.27 -3.06
CA ALA A 460 21.02 -6.10 -3.40
C ALA A 460 22.09 -5.32 -4.16
N GLY A 461 21.69 -4.31 -4.94
CA GLY A 461 22.58 -3.57 -5.83
C GLY A 461 21.84 -2.54 -6.69
N ILE A 462 22.54 -1.98 -7.67
CA ILE A 462 22.02 -1.01 -8.63
C ILE A 462 22.57 -1.26 -10.04
N ASP A 463 21.67 -1.33 -11.03
CA ASP A 463 22.02 -1.18 -12.44
C ASP A 463 22.21 0.31 -12.74
N ALA A 464 23.42 0.81 -12.50
CA ALA A 464 23.73 2.24 -12.52
C ALA A 464 23.53 2.85 -13.91
N GLU A 465 23.91 2.15 -14.98
CA GLU A 465 23.77 2.66 -16.35
C GLU A 465 22.30 2.73 -16.78
N LYS A 466 21.51 1.67 -16.55
CA LYS A 466 20.08 1.72 -16.83
C LYS A 466 19.38 2.78 -16.00
N THR A 467 19.71 2.87 -14.70
CA THR A 467 19.11 3.85 -13.79
C THR A 467 19.44 5.28 -14.23
N TYR A 468 20.69 5.56 -14.58
CA TYR A 468 21.10 6.86 -15.08
C TYR A 468 20.36 7.23 -16.38
N SER A 469 20.26 6.30 -17.33
CA SER A 469 19.51 6.56 -18.57
C SER A 469 18.05 6.93 -18.29
N VAL A 470 17.38 6.20 -17.37
CA VAL A 470 15.99 6.50 -17.02
C VAL A 470 15.87 7.86 -16.35
N LEU A 471 16.71 8.15 -15.35
CA LEU A 471 16.60 9.37 -14.54
C LEU A 471 17.01 10.63 -15.30
N ILE A 472 17.99 10.54 -16.20
CA ILE A 472 18.53 11.69 -16.94
C ILE A 472 17.89 11.86 -18.31
N ASN A 473 17.76 10.77 -19.10
CA ASN A 473 17.38 10.86 -20.50
C ASN A 473 15.86 10.70 -20.71
N ASP A 474 15.24 9.76 -20.00
CA ASP A 474 13.85 9.36 -20.26
C ASP A 474 12.84 10.02 -19.30
N PHE A 475 13.32 10.55 -18.18
CA PHE A 475 12.49 11.07 -17.10
C PHE A 475 11.66 12.28 -17.54
N LYS A 476 10.35 12.20 -17.28
CA LYS A 476 9.42 13.31 -17.47
C LYS A 476 8.73 13.63 -16.15
N PHE A 477 8.48 14.91 -15.92
CA PHE A 477 7.81 15.34 -14.71
C PHE A 477 7.02 16.62 -14.92
N HIS A 478 5.70 16.50 -14.91
CA HIS A 478 4.79 17.63 -14.72
C HIS A 478 4.61 17.91 -13.24
N LYS A 479 4.61 19.19 -12.86
CA LYS A 479 4.31 19.57 -11.48
C LYS A 479 2.86 19.23 -11.19
N ILE A 480 2.61 18.60 -10.05
CA ILE A 480 1.27 18.40 -9.54
C ILE A 480 0.67 19.75 -9.11
N THR A 481 -0.49 20.08 -9.69
CA THR A 481 -1.30 21.25 -9.33
C THR A 481 -2.38 20.91 -8.30
N GLU A 482 -2.62 19.62 -8.07
CA GLU A 482 -3.58 19.11 -7.10
C GLU A 482 -3.01 19.16 -5.67
N THR A 483 -3.86 19.53 -4.72
CA THR A 483 -3.51 19.82 -3.33
C THR A 483 -3.33 18.58 -2.44
N HIS A 484 -3.43 17.36 -2.99
CA HIS A 484 -3.37 16.15 -2.18
C HIS A 484 -1.94 15.71 -1.88
N VAL A 485 -1.48 16.13 -0.70
CA VAL A 485 -0.12 15.92 -0.17
C VAL A 485 0.27 14.44 -0.11
N GLY A 486 -0.69 13.53 0.09
CA GLY A 486 -0.43 12.11 0.33
C GLY A 486 0.12 11.34 -0.88
N THR A 487 -0.67 11.18 -1.94
CA THR A 487 -0.25 10.45 -3.15
C THR A 487 0.92 11.15 -3.84
N LYS A 488 0.94 12.49 -3.83
CA LYS A 488 2.09 13.29 -4.28
C LYS A 488 3.38 12.85 -3.59
N LEU A 489 3.31 12.64 -2.28
CA LEU A 489 4.48 12.32 -1.50
C LEU A 489 5.03 10.93 -1.81
N SER A 490 4.19 9.90 -1.89
CA SER A 490 4.68 8.53 -2.13
C SER A 490 5.44 8.43 -3.45
N VAL A 491 4.92 9.07 -4.51
CA VAL A 491 5.60 9.18 -5.81
C VAL A 491 6.96 9.85 -5.67
N MET A 492 7.00 10.96 -4.94
CA MET A 492 8.21 11.77 -4.80
C MET A 492 9.28 11.13 -3.92
N ILE A 493 8.87 10.33 -2.92
CA ILE A 493 9.76 9.48 -2.14
C ILE A 493 10.44 8.45 -3.07
N GLY A 494 9.66 7.79 -3.94
CA GLY A 494 10.21 6.84 -4.91
C GLY A 494 11.28 7.48 -5.81
N TYR A 495 10.98 8.66 -6.36
CA TYR A 495 11.93 9.40 -7.19
C TYR A 495 13.18 9.84 -6.42
N ALA A 496 13.01 10.45 -5.24
CA ALA A 496 14.14 10.88 -4.42
C ALA A 496 15.03 9.70 -4.00
N SER A 497 14.43 8.54 -3.74
CA SER A 497 15.17 7.32 -3.42
C SER A 497 16.06 6.86 -4.56
N SER A 498 15.54 6.75 -5.79
CA SER A 498 16.35 6.35 -6.95
C SER A 498 17.49 7.32 -7.23
N TYR A 499 17.23 8.64 -7.15
CA TYR A 499 18.26 9.66 -7.32
C TYR A 499 19.36 9.56 -6.26
N LYS A 500 18.99 9.42 -4.98
CA LYS A 500 19.93 9.25 -3.88
C LYS A 500 20.82 8.01 -4.09
N ILE A 501 20.23 6.86 -4.40
CA ILE A 501 20.99 5.61 -4.51
C ILE A 501 21.99 5.70 -5.68
N LEU A 502 21.56 6.24 -6.82
CA LEU A 502 22.44 6.42 -7.98
C LEU A 502 23.54 7.46 -7.71
N LEU A 503 23.22 8.55 -7.01
CA LEU A 503 24.19 9.57 -6.62
C LEU A 503 25.25 9.00 -5.68
N ASN A 504 24.84 8.22 -4.67
CA ASN A 504 25.76 7.53 -3.77
C ASN A 504 26.71 6.61 -4.55
N HIS A 505 26.18 5.84 -5.51
CA HIS A 505 27.00 4.99 -6.36
C HIS A 505 28.08 5.79 -7.11
N TYR A 506 27.69 6.84 -7.85
CA TYR A 506 28.65 7.63 -8.62
C TYR A 506 29.64 8.40 -7.74
N TYR A 507 29.21 8.84 -6.55
CA TYR A 507 30.11 9.42 -5.57
C TYR A 507 31.17 8.41 -5.11
N THR A 508 30.76 7.18 -4.79
CA THR A 508 31.68 6.10 -4.38
C THR A 508 32.66 5.70 -5.48
N VAL A 509 32.23 5.63 -6.74
CA VAL A 509 33.14 5.30 -7.86
C VAL A 509 33.93 6.51 -8.39
N GLY A 510 33.70 7.71 -7.85
CA GLY A 510 34.42 8.93 -8.20
C GLY A 510 33.99 9.61 -9.50
N ASP A 511 32.82 9.28 -10.06
CA ASP A 511 32.28 9.94 -11.25
C ASP A 511 31.58 11.26 -10.88
N LEU A 512 32.40 12.27 -10.57
CA LEU A 512 31.93 13.58 -10.14
C LEU A 512 31.10 14.31 -11.22
N LYS A 513 31.30 13.98 -12.50
CA LYS A 513 30.52 14.57 -13.59
C LYS A 513 29.08 14.10 -13.54
N LYS A 514 28.86 12.78 -13.44
CA LYS A 514 27.51 12.21 -13.29
C LYS A 514 26.85 12.63 -11.98
N CYS A 515 27.62 12.79 -10.89
CA CYS A 515 27.08 13.34 -9.64
C CYS A 515 26.49 14.74 -9.82
N LYS A 516 27.25 15.66 -10.45
CA LYS A 516 26.78 17.03 -10.69
C LYS A 516 25.51 17.05 -11.53
N GLU A 517 25.48 16.28 -12.61
CA GLU A 517 24.31 16.19 -13.49
C GLU A 517 23.06 15.64 -12.77
N LEU A 518 23.21 14.60 -11.95
CA LEU A 518 22.12 14.06 -11.16
C LEU A 518 21.57 15.07 -10.15
N ILE A 519 22.46 15.81 -9.47
CA ILE A 519 22.06 16.84 -8.51
C ILE A 519 21.31 17.97 -9.22
N SER A 520 21.84 18.48 -10.34
CA SER A 520 21.17 19.53 -11.11
C SER A 520 19.81 19.04 -11.63
N LYS A 521 19.73 17.81 -12.16
CA LYS A 521 18.47 17.21 -12.63
C LYS A 521 17.45 17.03 -11.51
N PHE A 522 17.91 16.62 -10.34
CA PHE A 522 17.06 16.50 -9.15
C PHE A 522 16.46 17.86 -8.76
N ILE A 523 17.24 18.93 -8.76
CA ILE A 523 16.78 20.29 -8.46
C ILE A 523 15.70 20.78 -9.45
N GLU A 524 15.73 20.35 -10.71
CA GLU A 524 14.74 20.77 -11.74
C GLU A 524 13.32 20.32 -11.41
N PHE A 525 13.14 19.06 -11.01
CA PHE A 525 11.81 18.49 -10.78
C PHE A 525 11.38 18.52 -9.31
N TYR A 526 12.34 18.53 -8.38
CA TYR A 526 12.05 18.45 -6.96
C TYR A 526 11.14 19.61 -6.54
N ALA A 527 9.93 19.26 -6.08
CA ALA A 527 8.94 20.28 -5.78
C ALA A 527 9.35 21.03 -4.51
N LYS A 528 9.51 22.35 -4.65
CA LYS A 528 9.85 23.27 -3.55
C LYS A 528 8.86 23.20 -2.38
N ASP A 529 7.71 22.56 -2.56
CA ASP A 529 6.60 22.44 -1.62
C ASP A 529 6.44 21.07 -0.94
N LEU A 530 7.34 20.11 -1.20
CA LEU A 530 7.33 18.80 -0.55
C LEU A 530 8.19 18.84 0.71
N TYR A 531 7.56 19.35 1.76
CA TYR A 531 8.25 19.99 2.87
C TYR A 531 8.87 19.03 3.89
N LEU A 532 8.14 18.06 4.46
CA LEU A 532 8.63 17.36 5.66
C LEU A 532 9.13 15.94 5.43
N GLN A 533 8.63 15.21 4.44
CA GLN A 533 8.72 13.75 4.48
C GLN A 533 9.83 13.19 3.57
N THR A 534 10.39 14.01 2.67
CA THR A 534 11.54 13.67 1.79
C THR A 534 12.89 14.19 2.31
N HIS A 535 12.92 14.86 3.47
CA HIS A 535 14.10 15.54 4.01
C HIS A 535 15.35 14.65 4.09
N TYR A 536 15.18 13.38 4.46
CA TYR A 536 16.27 12.42 4.59
C TYR A 536 17.03 12.23 3.27
N TRP A 537 16.32 12.09 2.15
CA TRP A 537 16.95 11.95 0.84
C TRP A 537 17.60 13.25 0.37
N THR A 538 16.93 14.38 0.58
CA THR A 538 17.49 15.68 0.19
C THR A 538 18.73 16.05 0.99
N MET A 539 18.83 15.65 2.26
CA MET A 539 20.03 15.90 3.07
C MET A 539 21.24 15.18 2.50
N ASP A 540 21.13 13.88 2.20
CA ASP A 540 22.23 13.09 1.64
C ASP A 540 22.70 13.66 0.29
N ILE A 541 21.74 14.06 -0.57
CA ILE A 541 22.05 14.71 -1.86
C ILE A 541 22.76 16.04 -1.65
N THR A 542 22.31 16.84 -0.67
CA THR A 542 22.92 18.14 -0.33
C THR A 542 24.35 17.96 0.16
N GLU A 543 24.58 16.99 1.06
CA GLU A 543 25.91 16.70 1.60
C GLU A 543 26.89 16.32 0.48
N ILE A 544 26.47 15.45 -0.43
CA ILE A 544 27.29 15.06 -1.59
C ILE A 544 27.57 16.26 -2.48
N ALA A 545 26.59 17.14 -2.73
CA ALA A 545 26.80 18.35 -3.52
C ALA A 545 27.95 19.21 -2.97
N TYR A 546 28.02 19.43 -1.66
CA TYR A 546 29.14 20.15 -1.04
C TYR A 546 30.46 19.37 -1.12
N LYS A 547 30.44 18.06 -0.84
CA LYS A 547 31.66 17.21 -0.90
C LYS A 547 32.31 17.19 -2.28
N ILE A 548 31.52 17.27 -3.35
CA ILE A 548 32.03 17.29 -4.74
C ILE A 548 32.30 18.70 -5.29
N GLY A 549 32.14 19.74 -4.46
CA GLY A 549 32.33 21.13 -4.85
C GLY A 549 31.22 21.71 -5.74
N ALA A 550 30.03 21.09 -5.78
CA ALA A 550 28.82 21.64 -6.41
C ALA A 550 28.10 22.58 -5.42
N THR A 551 28.81 23.63 -4.98
CA THR A 551 28.39 24.48 -3.85
C THR A 551 27.14 25.31 -4.14
N GLU A 552 26.91 25.73 -5.39
CA GLU A 552 25.69 26.44 -5.80
C GLU A 552 24.45 25.54 -5.69
N ASP A 553 24.53 24.34 -6.25
CA ASP A 553 23.47 23.33 -6.17
C ASP A 553 23.20 22.91 -4.71
N GLY A 554 24.26 22.70 -3.94
CA GLY A 554 24.16 22.42 -2.50
C GLY A 554 23.45 23.55 -1.74
N ALA A 555 23.73 24.81 -2.08
CA ALA A 555 23.06 25.96 -1.47
C ALA A 555 21.57 26.04 -1.84
N ILE A 556 21.19 25.67 -3.07
CA ILE A 556 19.79 25.60 -3.50
C ILE A 556 19.03 24.54 -2.70
N LEU A 557 19.61 23.34 -2.58
CA LEU A 557 18.99 22.24 -1.82
C LEU A 557 18.87 22.57 -0.33
N LEU A 558 19.89 23.21 0.24
CA LEU A 558 19.86 23.69 1.62
C LEU A 558 18.81 24.78 1.82
N ASP A 559 18.66 25.72 0.88
CA ASP A 559 17.59 26.74 0.93
C ASP A 559 16.20 26.08 0.92
N TYR A 560 16.01 25.02 0.14
CA TYR A 560 14.77 24.24 0.17
C TYR A 560 14.58 23.60 1.55
N LEU A 561 15.56 22.84 2.05
CA LEU A 561 15.49 22.24 3.40
C LEU A 561 15.14 23.26 4.51
N LEU A 562 15.74 24.45 4.48
CA LEU A 562 15.49 25.50 5.47
C LEU A 562 14.08 26.10 5.34
N LYS A 563 13.63 26.43 4.13
CA LYS A 563 12.26 26.90 3.89
C LYS A 563 11.23 25.88 4.36
N ASN A 564 11.55 24.59 4.21
CA ASN A 564 10.71 23.51 4.68
C ASN A 564 10.54 23.53 6.20
N LEU A 565 11.63 23.69 6.94
CA LEU A 565 11.60 23.78 8.39
C LEU A 565 10.85 25.03 8.88
N GLU A 566 11.06 26.18 8.23
CA GLU A 566 10.37 27.44 8.55
C GLU A 566 8.85 27.37 8.30
N HIS A 567 8.41 26.72 7.23
CA HIS A 567 6.99 26.53 6.93
C HIS A 567 6.30 25.70 8.03
N GLU A 568 6.93 24.60 8.45
CA GLU A 568 6.41 23.74 9.53
C GLU A 568 6.36 24.46 10.88
N GLN A 569 7.33 25.35 11.15
CA GLN A 569 7.31 26.18 12.35
C GLN A 569 6.09 27.11 12.37
N LYS A 570 5.74 27.72 11.23
CA LYS A 570 4.57 28.61 11.11
C LYS A 570 3.23 27.88 11.18
N LYS A 571 3.20 26.59 10.79
CA LYS A 571 1.99 25.77 10.80
C LYS A 571 1.66 25.18 12.19
N ASN A 572 2.66 25.07 13.07
CA ASN A 572 2.52 24.50 14.40
C ASN A 572 2.16 25.53 15.49
N ASP A 573 1.05 26.25 15.33
CA ASP A 573 0.31 26.82 16.46
C ASP A 573 -0.77 25.80 16.91
N ILE A 574 -0.38 24.92 17.84
CA ILE A 574 -1.17 24.00 18.68
C ILE A 574 -1.93 22.81 18.02
N ASP A 575 -1.58 21.61 18.51
CA ASP A 575 -2.42 20.44 18.87
C ASP A 575 -2.42 19.13 18.05
N ASN A 576 -1.92 18.07 18.71
CA ASN A 576 -2.10 16.62 18.50
C ASN A 576 -2.07 16.05 17.07
N THR A 577 -0.85 15.70 16.62
CA THR A 577 -0.55 14.52 15.77
C THR A 577 0.78 13.89 16.26
N PRO A 578 0.78 12.83 17.09
CA PRO A 578 1.93 12.53 17.97
C PRO A 578 3.10 11.69 17.44
N THR A 579 3.27 11.41 16.14
CA THR A 579 4.25 10.37 15.73
C THR A 579 5.40 10.81 14.83
N MET A 580 5.20 11.61 13.78
CA MET A 580 6.33 11.95 12.87
C MET A 580 7.04 13.26 13.25
N ALA A 581 6.28 14.31 13.60
CA ALA A 581 6.86 15.54 14.13
C ALA A 581 7.50 15.31 15.50
N LEU A 582 6.92 14.46 16.35
CA LEU A 582 7.52 14.07 17.63
C LEU A 582 8.74 13.17 17.42
N PHE A 583 8.77 12.29 16.41
CA PHE A 583 9.96 11.49 16.05
C PHE A 583 11.08 12.37 15.49
N LEU A 584 10.79 13.30 14.58
CA LEU A 584 11.74 14.29 14.09
C LEU A 584 12.22 15.18 15.23
N LYS A 585 11.32 15.63 16.10
CA LYS A 585 11.65 16.43 17.29
C LYS A 585 12.39 15.59 18.36
N LYS A 586 12.19 14.28 18.46
CA LYS A 586 12.93 13.36 19.34
C LYS A 586 14.28 12.95 18.77
N LYS A 587 14.42 12.91 17.44
CA LYS A 587 15.67 12.62 16.72
C LYS A 587 16.55 13.86 16.63
N ILE A 588 15.95 15.03 16.49
CA ILE A 588 16.59 16.36 16.50
C ILE A 588 16.77 16.89 17.94
N PHE A 589 15.93 16.54 18.94
CA PHE A 589 15.99 17.15 20.30
C PHE A 589 15.96 16.18 21.51
N GLY A 590 15.76 14.86 21.34
CA GLY A 590 15.72 13.87 22.44
C GLY A 590 14.42 13.79 23.27
N GLU A 591 14.25 12.75 24.10
CA GLU A 591 13.12 12.57 25.03
C GLU A 591 13.42 13.13 26.42
N LYS A 592 13.02 14.38 26.68
CA LYS A 592 12.36 14.79 27.93
C LYS A 592 11.93 16.24 27.84
N LYS A 593 10.76 16.53 28.41
CA LYS A 593 10.37 17.90 28.77
C LYS A 593 11.37 18.38 29.83
N GLU A 594 12.31 19.22 29.39
CA GLU A 594 13.12 20.22 30.12
C GLU A 594 14.59 20.17 29.69
N LYS A 595 14.99 21.24 28.98
CA LYS A 595 16.32 21.63 28.48
C LYS A 595 16.87 20.83 27.28
N ARG A 596 17.23 21.65 26.27
CA ARG A 596 18.14 21.51 25.11
C ARG A 596 18.74 20.12 24.84
N LEU A 597 18.79 19.78 23.54
CA LEU A 597 19.69 18.80 22.88
C LEU A 597 20.90 18.37 23.74
N SER A 598 21.26 17.08 23.74
CA SER A 598 22.55 16.64 24.27
C SER A 598 23.69 17.30 23.48
N GLU A 599 24.70 17.84 24.18
CA GLU A 599 25.90 18.48 23.62
C GLU A 599 26.48 17.67 22.45
N GLU A 600 26.52 16.35 22.56
CA GLU A 600 27.07 15.42 21.57
C GLU A 600 26.33 15.40 20.21
N LYS A 601 25.00 15.63 20.20
CA LYS A 601 24.19 15.67 18.96
C LYS A 601 24.06 17.07 18.39
N LEU A 602 24.12 18.09 19.24
CA LEU A 602 24.33 19.47 18.83
C LEU A 602 25.69 19.60 18.16
N GLU A 603 26.73 18.98 18.73
CA GLU A 603 28.04 18.86 18.12
C GLU A 603 27.96 18.12 16.80
N GLU A 604 27.21 17.03 16.62
CA GLU A 604 27.13 16.33 15.33
C GLU A 604 26.49 17.19 14.21
N TYR A 605 25.37 17.86 14.46
CA TYR A 605 24.75 18.79 13.51
C TYR A 605 25.55 20.08 13.32
N PHE A 606 26.21 20.58 14.37
CA PHE A 606 27.08 21.75 14.31
C PHE A 606 28.39 21.41 13.60
N ILE A 607 28.95 20.22 13.78
CA ILE A 607 30.10 19.68 13.05
C ILE A 607 29.70 19.55 11.59
N LEU A 608 28.54 18.99 11.24
CA LEU A 608 28.09 18.92 9.85
C LEU A 608 27.86 20.31 9.22
N LEU A 609 27.14 21.22 9.89
CA LEU A 609 26.92 22.58 9.39
C LEU A 609 28.21 23.41 9.35
N SER A 610 29.13 23.19 10.28
CA SER A 610 30.45 23.83 10.31
C SER A 610 31.46 23.20 9.36
N GLU A 611 31.34 21.91 9.05
CA GLU A 611 32.08 21.23 7.99
C GLU A 611 31.59 21.70 6.62
N MET A 612 30.27 21.81 6.43
CA MET A 612 29.67 22.39 5.22
C MET A 612 30.02 23.86 5.04
N SER A 613 30.12 24.65 6.11
CA SER A 613 30.60 26.04 6.03
C SER A 613 32.11 26.13 5.78
N ARG A 614 32.92 25.22 6.35
CA ARG A 614 34.36 25.09 6.07
C ARG A 614 34.66 24.67 4.62
N LEU A 615 33.80 23.87 4.01
CA LEU A 615 33.89 23.44 2.61
C LEU A 615 33.46 24.54 1.62
N ASN A 616 32.78 25.59 2.09
CA ASN A 616 32.28 26.69 1.27
C ASN A 616 33.15 27.94 1.40
N THR A 617 34.30 27.97 0.72
CA THR A 617 35.13 29.18 0.68
C THR A 617 34.51 30.23 -0.26
N GLY A 618 33.53 31.02 0.21
CA GLY A 618 33.17 32.28 -0.45
C GLY A 618 31.70 32.74 -0.48
N ASN A 619 30.74 32.05 0.14
CA ASN A 619 29.33 32.46 0.03
C ASN A 619 28.79 33.17 1.28
N SER A 620 28.95 34.50 1.34
CA SER A 620 28.50 35.37 2.46
C SER A 620 27.00 35.30 2.80
N SER A 621 26.17 34.77 1.88
CA SER A 621 24.75 34.53 2.13
C SER A 621 24.50 33.31 3.03
N LEU A 622 25.36 32.29 2.94
CA LEU A 622 25.28 31.10 3.77
C LEU A 622 25.64 31.45 5.21
N ASP A 623 26.73 32.19 5.40
CA ASP A 623 27.18 32.64 6.73
C ASP A 623 26.11 33.48 7.43
N LYS A 624 25.47 34.41 6.72
CA LYS A 624 24.37 35.21 7.29
C LYS A 624 23.17 34.38 7.73
N ARG A 625 22.85 33.30 7.01
CA ARG A 625 21.73 32.41 7.34
C ARG A 625 22.08 31.44 8.46
N ILE A 626 23.32 30.94 8.49
CA ILE A 626 23.85 30.16 9.62
C ILE A 626 23.87 31.02 10.88
N ASN A 627 24.34 32.27 10.79
CA ASN A 627 24.34 33.21 11.92
C ASN A 627 22.91 33.54 12.38
N ALA A 628 21.96 33.74 11.45
CA ALA A 628 20.57 33.93 11.81
C ALA A 628 19.96 32.71 12.51
N LEU A 629 20.36 31.48 12.14
CA LEU A 629 19.98 30.27 12.84
C LEU A 629 20.64 30.18 14.22
N GLN A 630 21.92 30.55 14.35
CA GLN A 630 22.63 30.63 15.64
C GLN A 630 21.93 31.61 16.60
N ASP A 631 21.64 32.82 16.13
CA ASP A 631 20.91 33.85 16.88
C ASP A 631 19.50 33.36 17.28
N PHE A 632 18.80 32.66 16.37
CA PHE A 632 17.44 32.18 16.58
C PHE A 632 17.35 31.01 17.58
N TYR A 633 18.35 30.13 17.60
CA TYR A 633 18.44 29.00 18.55
C TYR A 633 19.21 29.37 19.85
N GLY A 634 19.76 30.59 19.92
CA GLY A 634 20.42 31.14 21.10
C GLY A 634 21.79 30.54 21.38
N PHE A 635 22.60 30.40 20.33
CA PHE A 635 24.01 30.01 20.34
C PHE A 635 24.95 31.21 20.26
#